data_AF-A0A444WTR3-F1
#
_entry.id   AF-A0A444WTR3-F1
#
_cell.length_a   1.000
_cell.length_b   1.000
_cell.length_c   1.000
_cell.angle_alpha   90.00
_cell.angle_beta   90.00
_cell.angle_gamma   90.00
#
_symmetry.space_group_name_H-M   'P 1'
#
loop_
_entity.id
_entity.type
_entity.pdbx_description
1 polymer ?
#
loop_
_entity_poly.entity_id
_entity_poly.type
_entity_poly.pdbx_seq_one_letter_code
_entity_poly.pdbx_strand_id
1 'polypeptide(L)'
;MATSAATSQRTELAKHCSSKDWSKAIRILDSLVSQNASIQDIWNRAFCYSQLELHKHVIKDCDRALQLDDSLLQAYIFKGRALSALGRKADALLVWEQGYEQAQHHSSDLRQLLEIEELLTTAKQGNENVSHEAHGSITLQSESDSLSNGNLIENVSGSPDVIDKLSYNSESCNDSSDASESCEKVFTNIGESSESVNVAEILTKSSNKFAFTHEKHEGRKNKKFCVARVPKTKSISVDFRLSRGIAEVNEGNYGHAISIFDQILNEDPAYPEALIGRGTAYAFKRELDSAIADFTKAIQFNPSAGEAWKRRGQARAALGEFVEAIEDLTKALEFESNSADILHERGIVNFKFKEFNAAVEDLSACVQLDCDNKSAYTYLGLALSSIGEYKKAEEAHLKALQLDRHFLEAWAHLTQFYQELSKPAKAQECLSQVVQIDGRFARAYHLRGLLFHAMGEHRKAIKDLTMGLTIDGANIECLYLRASCYHAVGQYKEAIKDYDAALDLELDSMDKFVLQCLAFYQKEIALYTASKFSSEFCWFDIDGDIDPLFKEYWCKRLHPKNVCEKVYRQPPLRESLRKGKLKKQELALTKQKITLIQAADSIGKKIQYDCPGFLPNRRQHRMAGFAAIEIAQKVSKAWRSLKAELKGSNKSNSRYGKRARRRERLNMPSQNRGGAGCSTSTAVETSSSYGIVDDRSSSRSISWQEVYTLAVRWRQISEPCDPVVWVNKLSEEFNSGFGSHTPMILGQAKVVRYFPNYERTLDISKTVIKERTYVYSKTDQIIHLLKDGKLEEVIHAKSCSDLYNIVGEDFWSATWCNSTAFEGKQLEGTRITLLKMGEHGFDFSIRTPCTPARWEDYDAEMAMAWETLCKAYCGENYGSTDFDALENVRDAILRMTYYWYNFMPLSRGSAAVGLVVMLGLLLAANMEFTGSLPQGLQVDWEAILNLDPDSFVDSVKSWLYPSLKVNTSWKDYPDVASTFSTTGSVVAALSSSDD
;
A
#
# COMPACT_ATOMS: atom_id res chain seq x y z
N MET A 1 -64.14 -26.11 -41.51
CA MET A 1 -63.52 -26.65 -40.28
C MET A 1 -62.00 -26.51 -40.28
N ALA A 2 -61.26 -26.91 -41.33
CA ALA A 2 -59.79 -26.83 -41.32
C ALA A 2 -59.21 -25.44 -40.98
N THR A 3 -59.80 -24.36 -41.51
CA THR A 3 -59.31 -22.97 -41.32
C THR A 3 -59.32 -22.51 -39.86
N SER A 4 -60.35 -22.82 -39.07
CA SER A 4 -60.42 -22.39 -37.66
C SER A 4 -59.41 -23.11 -36.76
N ALA A 5 -59.07 -24.37 -37.09
CA ALA A 5 -58.06 -25.12 -36.35
C ALA A 5 -56.66 -24.51 -36.54
N ALA A 6 -56.28 -24.20 -37.78
CA ALA A 6 -55.01 -23.56 -38.10
C ALA A 6 -54.87 -22.17 -37.42
N THR A 7 -55.93 -21.36 -37.39
CA THR A 7 -55.91 -20.07 -36.67
C THR A 7 -55.67 -20.26 -35.17
N SER A 8 -56.31 -21.25 -34.53
CA SER A 8 -56.10 -21.56 -33.11
C SER A 8 -54.65 -21.96 -32.82
N GLN A 9 -54.06 -22.82 -33.66
CA GLN A 9 -52.66 -23.24 -33.53
C GLN A 9 -51.68 -22.04 -33.65
N ARG A 10 -51.98 -21.05 -34.50
CA ARG A 10 -51.16 -19.83 -34.63
C ARG A 10 -51.17 -18.98 -33.36
N THR A 11 -52.33 -18.77 -32.75
CA THR A 11 -52.43 -18.04 -31.48
C THR A 11 -51.74 -18.77 -30.32
N GLU A 12 -51.78 -20.10 -30.30
CA GLU A 12 -51.11 -20.90 -29.28
C GLU A 12 -49.59 -20.92 -29.46
N LEU A 13 -49.11 -21.01 -30.71
CA LEU A 13 -47.68 -20.85 -31.05
C LEU A 13 -47.13 -19.50 -30.60
N ALA A 14 -47.83 -18.39 -30.93
CA ALA A 14 -47.41 -17.04 -30.53
C ALA A 14 -47.34 -16.86 -29.00
N LYS A 15 -48.23 -17.53 -28.26
CA LYS A 15 -48.20 -17.59 -26.80
C LYS A 15 -46.97 -18.33 -26.27
N HIS A 16 -46.64 -19.50 -26.84
CA HIS A 16 -45.47 -20.28 -26.41
C HIS A 16 -44.14 -19.65 -26.78
N CYS A 17 -44.03 -18.99 -27.94
CA CYS A 17 -42.84 -18.20 -28.28
C CYS A 17 -42.65 -17.02 -27.32
N SER A 18 -43.74 -16.28 -27.02
CA SER A 18 -43.72 -15.20 -26.02
C SER A 18 -43.31 -15.67 -24.62
N SER A 19 -43.68 -16.91 -24.23
CA SER A 19 -43.29 -17.51 -22.94
C SER A 19 -41.98 -18.32 -23.00
N LYS A 20 -41.20 -18.24 -24.08
CA LYS A 20 -39.96 -19.01 -24.33
C LYS A 20 -40.10 -20.54 -24.16
N ASP A 21 -41.31 -21.08 -24.37
CA ASP A 21 -41.63 -22.51 -24.22
C ASP A 21 -41.39 -23.26 -25.54
N TRP A 22 -40.12 -23.26 -25.97
CA TRP A 22 -39.69 -23.74 -27.29
C TRP A 22 -40.11 -25.19 -27.55
N SER A 23 -40.08 -26.04 -26.53
CA SER A 23 -40.51 -27.44 -26.60
C SER A 23 -42.00 -27.62 -26.93
N LYS A 24 -42.87 -26.68 -26.56
CA LYS A 24 -44.28 -26.69 -26.99
C LYS A 24 -44.48 -25.98 -28.32
N ALA A 25 -43.76 -24.89 -28.58
CA ALA A 25 -43.75 -24.21 -29.88
C ALA A 25 -43.36 -25.17 -31.04
N ILE A 26 -42.32 -26.00 -30.85
CA ILE A 26 -41.88 -27.02 -31.81
C ILE A 26 -43.00 -28.01 -32.13
N ARG A 27 -43.73 -28.53 -31.13
CA ARG A 27 -44.83 -29.49 -31.36
C ARG A 27 -45.96 -28.91 -32.21
N ILE A 28 -46.25 -27.61 -32.05
CA ILE A 28 -47.25 -26.92 -32.87
C ILE A 28 -46.70 -26.68 -34.29
N LEU A 29 -45.43 -26.28 -34.40
CA LEU A 29 -44.74 -26.13 -35.69
C LEU A 29 -44.61 -27.46 -36.46
N ASP A 30 -44.40 -28.59 -35.78
CA ASP A 30 -44.44 -29.92 -36.39
C ASP A 30 -45.82 -30.24 -36.99
N SER A 31 -46.89 -29.87 -36.29
CA SER A 31 -48.26 -30.01 -36.79
C SER A 31 -48.56 -29.08 -37.98
N LEU A 32 -48.01 -27.85 -37.98
CA LEU A 32 -48.17 -26.90 -39.08
C LEU A 32 -47.35 -27.31 -40.31
N VAL A 33 -46.05 -27.61 -40.16
CA VAL A 33 -45.14 -27.99 -41.25
C VAL A 33 -45.51 -29.35 -41.88
N SER A 34 -46.20 -30.23 -41.15
CA SER A 34 -46.75 -31.48 -41.72
C SER A 34 -48.09 -31.31 -42.44
N GLN A 35 -48.88 -30.27 -42.11
CA GLN A 35 -50.13 -29.94 -42.82
C GLN A 35 -49.89 -29.07 -44.06
N ASN A 36 -49.04 -28.05 -43.96
CA ASN A 36 -48.64 -27.20 -45.07
C ASN A 36 -47.27 -26.55 -44.80
N ALA A 37 -46.25 -26.89 -45.59
CA ALA A 37 -44.86 -26.56 -45.32
C ALA A 37 -44.49 -25.14 -45.80
N SER A 38 -44.94 -24.10 -45.09
CA SER A 38 -44.50 -22.73 -45.33
C SER A 38 -43.02 -22.54 -44.96
N ILE A 39 -42.28 -21.78 -45.77
CA ILE A 39 -40.88 -21.39 -45.51
C ILE A 39 -40.76 -20.74 -44.12
N GLN A 40 -41.69 -19.86 -43.77
CA GLN A 40 -41.73 -19.17 -42.48
C GLN A 40 -41.88 -20.16 -41.30
N ASP A 41 -42.55 -21.30 -41.49
CA ASP A 41 -42.77 -22.28 -40.42
C ASP A 41 -41.58 -23.20 -40.23
N ILE A 42 -40.93 -23.59 -41.34
CA ILE A 42 -39.65 -24.30 -41.32
C ILE A 42 -38.59 -23.42 -40.63
N TRP A 43 -38.53 -22.12 -40.98
CA TRP A 43 -37.63 -21.14 -40.35
C TRP A 43 -37.96 -20.90 -38.87
N ASN A 44 -39.24 -20.71 -38.51
CA ASN A 44 -39.67 -20.58 -37.11
C ASN A 44 -39.24 -21.81 -36.28
N ARG A 45 -39.29 -23.02 -36.87
CA ARG A 45 -38.88 -24.25 -36.18
C ARG A 45 -37.36 -24.38 -36.08
N ALA A 46 -36.61 -24.01 -37.12
CA ALA A 46 -35.16 -23.89 -37.06
C ALA A 46 -34.71 -22.91 -35.95
N PHE A 47 -35.42 -21.78 -35.80
CA PHE A 47 -35.21 -20.86 -34.68
C PHE A 47 -35.50 -21.53 -33.33
N CYS A 48 -36.66 -22.17 -33.13
CA CYS A 48 -36.95 -22.86 -31.87
C CYS A 48 -35.95 -23.99 -31.54
N TYR A 49 -35.41 -24.69 -32.55
CA TYR A 49 -34.32 -25.67 -32.34
C TYR A 49 -32.99 -25.00 -31.97
N SER A 50 -32.70 -23.78 -32.44
CA SER A 50 -31.48 -23.06 -32.07
C SER A 50 -31.51 -22.61 -30.61
N GLN A 51 -32.68 -22.21 -30.11
CA GLN A 51 -32.91 -21.86 -28.70
C GLN A 51 -32.86 -23.06 -27.73
N LEU A 52 -32.67 -24.29 -28.25
CA LEU A 52 -32.51 -25.54 -27.49
C LEU A 52 -31.20 -26.27 -27.86
N GLU A 53 -30.27 -25.61 -28.56
CA GLU A 53 -28.96 -26.18 -28.97
C GLU A 53 -29.07 -27.47 -29.83
N LEU A 54 -30.24 -27.70 -30.44
CA LEU A 54 -30.52 -28.89 -31.26
C LEU A 54 -29.94 -28.75 -32.68
N HIS A 55 -28.66 -28.39 -32.79
CA HIS A 55 -27.97 -27.95 -34.01
C HIS A 55 -28.18 -28.84 -35.25
N LYS A 56 -28.24 -30.17 -35.08
CA LYS A 56 -28.54 -31.11 -36.19
C LYS A 56 -29.93 -30.93 -36.80
N HIS A 57 -30.91 -30.48 -36.01
CA HIS A 57 -32.25 -30.15 -36.49
C HIS A 57 -32.30 -28.75 -37.11
N VAL A 58 -31.56 -27.78 -36.54
CA VAL A 58 -31.37 -26.43 -37.12
C VAL A 58 -30.84 -26.54 -38.55
N ILE A 59 -29.75 -27.29 -38.76
CA ILE A 59 -29.14 -27.49 -40.09
C ILE A 59 -30.17 -28.10 -41.06
N LYS A 60 -30.88 -29.17 -40.65
CA LYS A 60 -31.86 -29.87 -41.49
C LYS A 60 -33.02 -28.98 -41.94
N ASP A 61 -33.54 -28.12 -41.06
CA ASP A 61 -34.61 -27.19 -41.43
C ASP A 61 -34.08 -25.97 -42.20
N CYS A 62 -32.86 -25.49 -41.93
CA CYS A 62 -32.23 -24.46 -42.75
C CYS A 62 -31.93 -24.96 -44.18
N ASP A 63 -31.43 -26.20 -44.33
CA ASP A 63 -31.25 -26.84 -45.64
C ASP A 63 -32.58 -26.96 -46.40
N ARG A 64 -33.66 -27.31 -45.70
CA ARG A 64 -35.01 -27.38 -46.29
C ARG A 64 -35.57 -26.00 -46.64
N ALA A 65 -35.25 -24.95 -45.88
CA ALA A 65 -35.65 -23.58 -46.20
C ALA A 65 -34.89 -23.07 -47.44
N LEU A 66 -33.57 -23.29 -47.51
CA LEU A 66 -32.73 -22.91 -48.65
C LEU A 66 -33.04 -23.70 -49.95
N GLN A 67 -33.69 -24.86 -49.84
CA GLN A 67 -34.25 -25.58 -51.01
C GLN A 67 -35.57 -24.98 -51.53
N LEU A 68 -36.18 -24.05 -50.81
CA LEU A 68 -37.45 -23.40 -51.16
C LEU A 68 -37.26 -21.91 -51.49
N ASP A 69 -36.29 -21.26 -50.87
CA ASP A 69 -35.88 -19.87 -51.09
C ASP A 69 -34.40 -19.71 -50.72
N ASP A 70 -33.55 -19.54 -51.73
CA ASP A 70 -32.10 -19.36 -51.61
C ASP A 70 -31.68 -17.92 -51.31
N SER A 71 -32.62 -16.96 -51.30
CA SER A 71 -32.38 -15.57 -50.88
C SER A 71 -32.45 -15.35 -49.36
N LEU A 72 -32.81 -16.38 -48.59
CA LEU A 72 -33.06 -16.30 -47.15
C LEU A 72 -31.75 -16.27 -46.31
N LEU A 73 -31.08 -15.12 -46.24
CA LEU A 73 -29.86 -14.88 -45.44
C LEU A 73 -29.90 -15.51 -44.04
N GLN A 74 -31.00 -15.33 -43.31
CA GLN A 74 -31.12 -15.84 -41.94
C GLN A 74 -30.97 -17.37 -41.83
N ALA A 75 -31.28 -18.14 -42.88
CA ALA A 75 -31.05 -19.58 -42.91
C ALA A 75 -29.56 -19.92 -43.05
N TYR A 76 -28.78 -19.14 -43.82
CA TYR A 76 -27.32 -19.26 -43.84
C TYR A 76 -26.71 -18.91 -42.47
N ILE A 77 -27.17 -17.84 -41.81
CA ILE A 77 -26.71 -17.43 -40.48
C ILE A 77 -26.92 -18.57 -39.46
N PHE A 78 -28.14 -19.11 -39.36
CA PHE A 78 -28.43 -20.20 -38.40
C PHE A 78 -27.73 -21.52 -38.75
N LYS A 79 -27.64 -21.88 -40.04
CA LYS A 79 -26.90 -23.07 -40.50
C LYS A 79 -25.42 -22.98 -40.18
N GLY A 80 -24.76 -21.85 -40.47
CA GLY A 80 -23.35 -21.63 -40.18
C GLY A 80 -23.07 -21.64 -38.66
N ARG A 81 -23.90 -20.96 -37.85
CA ARG A 81 -23.78 -21.02 -36.38
C ARG A 81 -23.92 -22.45 -35.84
N ALA A 82 -24.90 -23.22 -36.34
CA ALA A 82 -25.10 -24.62 -35.96
C ALA A 82 -23.97 -25.55 -36.43
N LEU A 83 -23.32 -25.28 -37.57
CA LEU A 83 -22.13 -26.00 -38.02
C LEU A 83 -20.90 -25.68 -37.15
N SER A 84 -20.69 -24.41 -36.82
CA SER A 84 -19.60 -23.95 -35.95
C SER A 84 -19.70 -24.56 -34.54
N ALA A 85 -20.90 -24.57 -33.96
CA ALA A 85 -21.18 -25.21 -32.66
C ALA A 85 -20.96 -26.74 -32.67
N LEU A 86 -21.09 -27.40 -33.84
CA LEU A 86 -20.74 -28.80 -34.03
C LEU A 86 -19.24 -29.01 -34.40
N GLY A 87 -18.40 -28.00 -34.21
CA GLY A 87 -16.96 -28.03 -34.51
C GLY A 87 -16.61 -27.96 -36.00
N ARG A 88 -17.61 -27.88 -36.89
CA ARG A 88 -17.44 -27.91 -38.36
C ARG A 88 -17.14 -26.51 -38.91
N LYS A 89 -16.07 -25.88 -38.41
CA LYS A 89 -15.69 -24.48 -38.71
C LYS A 89 -15.54 -24.18 -40.21
N ALA A 90 -14.92 -25.09 -40.96
CA ALA A 90 -14.76 -24.93 -42.41
C ALA A 90 -16.12 -24.92 -43.16
N ASP A 91 -17.03 -25.83 -42.80
CA ASP A 91 -18.38 -25.86 -43.38
C ASP A 91 -19.21 -24.63 -42.98
N ALA A 92 -19.02 -24.12 -41.76
CA ALA A 92 -19.66 -22.89 -41.30
C ALA A 92 -19.21 -21.67 -42.12
N LEU A 93 -17.90 -21.54 -42.36
CA LEU A 93 -17.32 -20.47 -43.18
C LEU A 93 -17.85 -20.53 -44.63
N LEU A 94 -17.84 -21.70 -45.26
CA LEU A 94 -18.40 -21.87 -46.61
C LEU A 94 -19.89 -21.50 -46.70
N VAL A 95 -20.68 -21.81 -45.67
CA VAL A 95 -22.11 -21.44 -45.60
C VAL A 95 -22.30 -19.93 -45.42
N TRP A 96 -21.47 -19.26 -44.62
CA TRP A 96 -21.53 -17.80 -44.49
C TRP A 96 -21.04 -17.08 -45.75
N GLU A 97 -20.04 -17.60 -46.47
CA GLU A 97 -19.60 -17.04 -47.75
C GLU A 97 -20.69 -17.17 -48.83
N GLN A 98 -21.36 -18.32 -48.93
CA GLN A 98 -22.52 -18.50 -49.82
C GLN A 98 -23.67 -17.53 -49.48
N GLY A 99 -23.96 -17.33 -48.19
CA GLY A 99 -24.98 -16.37 -47.75
C GLY A 99 -24.61 -14.93 -48.09
N TYR A 100 -23.32 -14.59 -48.04
CA TYR A 100 -22.80 -13.27 -48.40
C TYR A 100 -22.86 -13.01 -49.92
N GLU A 101 -22.49 -13.98 -50.75
CA GLU A 101 -22.60 -13.87 -52.21
C GLU A 101 -24.07 -13.66 -52.65
N GLN A 102 -25.01 -14.39 -52.06
CA GLN A 102 -26.44 -14.18 -52.35
C GLN A 102 -26.95 -12.80 -51.89
N ALA A 103 -26.42 -12.28 -50.78
CA ALA A 103 -26.73 -10.95 -50.27
C ALA A 103 -26.17 -9.80 -51.13
N GLN A 104 -25.12 -10.04 -51.93
CA GLN A 104 -24.62 -9.06 -52.89
C GLN A 104 -25.48 -9.00 -54.17
N HIS A 105 -26.13 -10.11 -54.54
CA HIS A 105 -26.96 -10.19 -55.74
C HIS A 105 -28.43 -9.77 -55.52
N HIS A 106 -28.94 -9.86 -54.28
CA HIS A 106 -30.30 -9.47 -53.92
C HIS A 106 -30.31 -8.28 -52.96
N SER A 107 -31.26 -7.36 -53.13
CA SER A 107 -31.43 -6.16 -52.28
C SER A 107 -31.97 -6.53 -50.89
N SER A 108 -31.14 -7.14 -50.05
CA SER A 108 -31.51 -7.74 -48.75
C SER A 108 -31.35 -6.80 -47.54
N ASP A 109 -31.79 -7.28 -46.38
CA ASP A 109 -31.74 -6.58 -45.09
C ASP A 109 -30.29 -6.29 -44.65
N LEU A 110 -29.96 -5.00 -44.54
CA LEU A 110 -28.64 -4.50 -44.12
C LEU A 110 -28.19 -5.06 -42.76
N ARG A 111 -29.13 -5.35 -41.85
CA ARG A 111 -28.81 -5.93 -40.53
C ARG A 111 -28.26 -7.35 -40.66
N GLN A 112 -28.85 -8.15 -41.53
CA GLN A 112 -28.44 -9.55 -41.76
C GLN A 112 -27.14 -9.63 -42.58
N LEU A 113 -26.93 -8.68 -43.48
CA LEU A 113 -25.65 -8.53 -44.21
C LEU A 113 -24.49 -8.27 -43.22
N LEU A 114 -24.63 -7.29 -42.33
CA LEU A 114 -23.62 -6.97 -41.32
C LEU A 114 -23.38 -8.14 -40.35
N GLU A 115 -24.43 -8.86 -39.95
CA GLU A 115 -24.31 -10.07 -39.12
C GLU A 115 -23.52 -11.19 -39.82
N ILE A 116 -23.60 -11.31 -41.15
CA ILE A 116 -22.76 -12.25 -41.93
C ILE A 116 -21.32 -11.73 -42.06
N GLU A 117 -21.09 -10.43 -42.26
CA GLU A 117 -19.74 -9.85 -42.32
C GLU A 117 -18.97 -10.01 -41.00
N GLU A 118 -19.63 -9.83 -39.85
CA GLU A 118 -19.07 -10.09 -38.52
C GLU A 118 -18.71 -11.57 -38.31
N LEU A 119 -19.60 -12.49 -38.71
CA LEU A 119 -19.34 -13.94 -38.65
C LEU A 119 -18.21 -14.38 -39.60
N LEU A 120 -18.07 -13.74 -40.77
CA LEU A 120 -17.00 -14.03 -41.72
C LEU A 120 -15.63 -13.49 -41.26
N THR A 121 -15.59 -12.29 -40.70
CA THR A 121 -14.33 -11.69 -40.21
C THR A 121 -13.79 -12.45 -39.00
N THR A 122 -14.64 -12.76 -38.02
CA THR A 122 -14.27 -13.58 -36.85
C THR A 122 -13.86 -15.01 -37.26
N ALA A 123 -14.56 -15.65 -38.19
CA ALA A 123 -14.19 -16.98 -38.68
C ALA A 123 -12.86 -17.01 -39.44
N LYS A 124 -12.51 -15.94 -40.17
CA LYS A 124 -11.25 -15.85 -40.93
C LYS A 124 -10.04 -15.59 -40.04
N GLN A 125 -10.15 -14.67 -39.07
CA GLN A 125 -9.13 -14.47 -38.03
C GLN A 125 -8.84 -15.75 -37.24
N GLY A 126 -9.89 -16.53 -36.93
CA GLY A 126 -9.76 -17.84 -36.28
C GLY A 126 -9.09 -18.95 -37.14
N ASN A 127 -8.83 -18.69 -38.42
CA ASN A 127 -8.25 -19.65 -39.37
C ASN A 127 -6.80 -19.30 -39.75
N GLU A 128 -6.45 -18.00 -39.80
CA GLU A 128 -5.06 -17.56 -40.01
C GLU A 128 -4.14 -18.08 -38.89
N ASN A 129 -4.61 -18.04 -37.64
CA ASN A 129 -3.91 -18.62 -36.48
C ASN A 129 -3.70 -20.15 -36.53
N VAL A 130 -4.34 -20.88 -37.46
CA VAL A 130 -4.16 -22.33 -37.66
C VAL A 130 -3.19 -22.63 -38.82
N SER A 131 -2.95 -21.64 -39.69
CA SER A 131 -2.15 -21.80 -40.91
C SER A 131 -0.64 -22.01 -40.70
N HIS A 132 -0.14 -21.81 -39.47
CA HIS A 132 1.28 -21.97 -39.12
C HIS A 132 1.65 -23.33 -38.49
N GLU A 133 0.70 -24.21 -38.15
CA GLU A 133 0.98 -25.51 -37.50
C GLU A 133 0.29 -26.70 -38.20
N ALA A 134 0.59 -26.97 -39.48
CA ALA A 134 0.00 -28.09 -40.22
C ALA A 134 0.86 -28.72 -41.35
N HIS A 135 2.09 -29.15 -41.05
CA HIS A 135 2.86 -30.05 -41.92
C HIS A 135 3.35 -31.30 -41.16
N GLY A 136 2.44 -32.29 -41.05
CA GLY A 136 2.71 -33.61 -40.47
C GLY A 136 1.53 -34.55 -40.73
N SER A 137 1.69 -35.49 -41.68
CA SER A 137 0.58 -36.35 -42.12
C SER A 137 0.27 -37.48 -41.15
N ILE A 138 -1.02 -37.79 -41.02
CA ILE A 138 -1.59 -38.79 -40.09
C ILE A 138 -1.10 -40.22 -40.41
N THR A 139 -0.85 -41.02 -39.37
CA THR A 139 -1.23 -42.44 -39.34
C THR A 139 -1.67 -42.83 -37.92
N LEU A 140 -2.59 -43.79 -37.87
CA LEU A 140 -3.20 -44.44 -36.69
C LEU A 140 -2.13 -44.94 -35.69
N GLN A 141 -2.41 -45.20 -34.41
CA GLN A 141 -3.61 -45.90 -33.90
C GLN A 141 -3.88 -45.62 -32.40
N SER A 142 -4.96 -46.20 -31.86
CA SER A 142 -5.37 -46.12 -30.45
C SER A 142 -4.52 -47.01 -29.53
N GLU A 143 -4.30 -46.58 -28.28
CA GLU A 143 -4.16 -47.54 -27.17
C GLU A 143 -4.52 -46.92 -25.80
N SER A 144 -4.81 -47.79 -24.83
CA SER A 144 -5.19 -47.45 -23.45
C SER A 144 -4.46 -48.35 -22.47
N ASP A 145 -4.03 -47.76 -21.35
CA ASP A 145 -3.52 -48.40 -20.14
C ASP A 145 -2.22 -49.25 -20.21
N SER A 146 -1.21 -48.73 -19.50
CA SER A 146 -0.52 -49.41 -18.38
C SER A 146 1.02 -49.60 -18.44
N LEU A 147 1.63 -49.28 -17.28
CA LEU A 147 2.79 -49.91 -16.63
C LEU A 147 4.19 -49.94 -17.30
N SER A 148 5.08 -49.13 -16.66
CA SER A 148 6.37 -49.55 -16.06
C SER A 148 7.70 -49.35 -16.82
N ASN A 149 8.70 -48.96 -16.03
CA ASN A 149 10.17 -49.15 -16.13
C ASN A 149 10.89 -49.02 -17.50
N GLY A 150 11.67 -47.94 -17.62
CA GLY A 150 13.11 -48.06 -17.28
C GLY A 150 14.17 -47.90 -18.38
N ASN A 151 15.09 -46.94 -18.11
CA ASN A 151 16.55 -47.03 -18.30
C ASN A 151 17.21 -47.06 -19.71
N LEU A 152 18.22 -46.17 -19.87
CA LEU A 152 19.51 -46.37 -20.59
C LEU A 152 19.46 -46.40 -22.15
N ILE A 153 20.49 -46.01 -22.94
CA ILE A 153 21.66 -45.11 -22.78
C ILE A 153 22.23 -44.72 -24.18
N GLU A 154 23.11 -43.70 -24.24
CA GLU A 154 24.16 -43.41 -25.27
C GLU A 154 23.88 -43.27 -26.81
N ASN A 155 24.05 -42.01 -27.29
CA ASN A 155 25.22 -41.48 -28.05
C ASN A 155 25.66 -41.93 -29.47
N VAL A 156 26.27 -40.92 -30.14
CA VAL A 156 27.36 -40.95 -31.16
C VAL A 156 27.00 -40.98 -32.67
N SER A 157 27.91 -40.40 -33.45
CA SER A 157 27.78 -39.83 -34.80
C SER A 157 28.51 -40.60 -35.92
N GLY A 158 28.21 -40.28 -37.20
CA GLY A 158 29.01 -40.72 -38.35
C GLY A 158 28.60 -40.12 -39.71
N SER A 159 29.54 -39.44 -40.37
CA SER A 159 29.55 -39.04 -41.81
C SER A 159 30.85 -39.64 -42.45
N PRO A 160 31.28 -39.45 -43.73
CA PRO A 160 30.89 -38.54 -44.84
C PRO A 160 30.24 -39.34 -46.01
N ASP A 161 30.35 -39.17 -47.34
CA ASP A 161 31.16 -38.39 -48.33
C ASP A 161 30.24 -37.95 -49.51
N VAL A 162 30.35 -36.75 -50.11
CA VAL A 162 31.37 -36.17 -51.03
C VAL A 162 31.32 -36.67 -52.47
N ILE A 163 30.88 -35.78 -53.38
CA ILE A 163 31.45 -35.35 -54.68
C ILE A 163 30.40 -34.47 -55.41
N ASP A 164 30.68 -33.41 -56.17
CA ASP A 164 31.73 -32.36 -56.19
C ASP A 164 31.28 -31.30 -57.25
N LYS A 165 31.82 -30.05 -57.22
CA LYS A 165 31.76 -29.02 -58.30
C LYS A 165 30.39 -28.34 -58.52
N LEU A 166 30.26 -27.10 -59.02
CA LEU A 166 31.12 -25.92 -59.28
C LEU A 166 30.15 -24.70 -59.43
N SER A 167 30.49 -23.40 -59.50
CA SER A 167 31.77 -22.67 -59.63
C SER A 167 31.67 -21.22 -59.12
N TYR A 168 32.75 -20.71 -58.50
CA TYR A 168 33.35 -19.35 -58.58
C TYR A 168 32.45 -18.09 -58.49
N ASN A 169 32.76 -17.03 -57.72
CA ASN A 169 33.82 -16.66 -56.72
C ASN A 169 33.43 -15.24 -56.15
N SER A 170 34.01 -14.61 -55.12
CA SER A 170 34.81 -14.98 -53.92
C SER A 170 35.16 -13.72 -53.10
N GLU A 171 35.16 -13.79 -51.75
CA GLU A 171 36.03 -13.01 -50.82
C GLU A 171 35.88 -11.45 -50.75
N SER A 172 36.24 -10.72 -49.66
CA SER A 172 36.42 -11.00 -48.22
C SER A 172 36.60 -9.71 -47.38
N CYS A 173 36.29 -9.76 -46.07
CA CYS A 173 36.98 -9.09 -44.93
C CYS A 173 37.12 -7.54 -44.72
N ASN A 174 36.76 -7.13 -43.48
CA ASN A 174 37.42 -6.18 -42.53
C ASN A 174 37.27 -4.62 -42.55
N ASP A 175 36.77 -4.12 -41.41
CA ASP A 175 37.27 -3.07 -40.49
C ASP A 175 37.50 -1.56 -40.82
N SER A 176 36.84 -0.74 -39.97
CA SER A 176 37.37 0.41 -39.16
C SER A 176 37.38 1.90 -39.62
N SER A 177 36.84 2.73 -38.70
CA SER A 177 37.27 4.08 -38.23
C SER A 177 37.05 5.39 -39.04
N ASP A 178 36.41 6.34 -38.32
CA ASP A 178 36.79 7.76 -38.08
C ASP A 178 36.33 9.00 -38.92
N ALA A 179 35.88 10.01 -38.14
CA ALA A 179 36.17 11.46 -38.20
C ALA A 179 35.47 12.46 -39.20
N SER A 180 34.38 13.08 -38.71
CA SER A 180 34.24 14.55 -38.45
C SER A 180 34.05 15.64 -39.57
N GLU A 181 33.61 16.83 -39.09
CA GLU A 181 33.66 18.21 -39.65
C GLU A 181 32.75 18.70 -40.83
N SER A 182 31.52 19.08 -40.46
CA SER A 182 30.96 20.47 -40.44
C SER A 182 31.10 21.51 -41.60
N CYS A 183 29.95 22.17 -41.86
CA CYS A 183 29.70 23.63 -41.96
C CYS A 183 29.51 24.36 -43.33
N GLU A 184 28.96 25.60 -43.22
CA GLU A 184 28.88 26.70 -44.21
C GLU A 184 27.85 26.60 -45.39
N LYS A 185 27.16 27.66 -45.90
CA LYS A 185 26.64 28.93 -45.31
C LYS A 185 25.75 29.74 -46.31
N VAL A 186 24.98 30.74 -45.80
CA VAL A 186 24.64 32.07 -46.42
C VAL A 186 23.54 32.22 -47.53
N PHE A 187 22.34 32.66 -47.09
CA PHE A 187 21.54 33.86 -47.46
C PHE A 187 21.00 34.26 -48.88
N THR A 188 19.89 35.03 -48.78
CA THR A 188 19.31 36.10 -49.66
C THR A 188 18.14 35.75 -50.61
N ASN A 189 17.17 36.66 -50.92
CA ASN A 189 16.39 37.61 -50.08
C ASN A 189 15.21 38.24 -50.89
N ILE A 190 14.06 38.58 -50.26
CA ILE A 190 13.02 39.59 -50.69
C ILE A 190 12.24 39.25 -52.01
N GLY A 191 10.96 39.58 -52.24
CA GLY A 191 9.86 40.13 -51.41
C GLY A 191 8.72 40.78 -52.25
N GLU A 192 7.49 40.87 -51.70
CA GLU A 192 6.35 41.76 -52.12
C GLU A 192 5.71 41.58 -53.54
N SER A 193 4.45 41.96 -53.87
CA SER A 193 3.19 42.17 -53.10
C SER A 193 1.93 42.24 -54.02
N SER A 194 0.72 42.21 -53.43
CA SER A 194 -0.60 42.79 -53.89
C SER A 194 -1.32 42.39 -55.21
N GLU A 195 -2.64 42.07 -55.07
CA GLU A 195 -3.79 42.38 -55.99
C GLU A 195 -3.88 41.76 -57.42
N SER A 196 -5.04 41.62 -58.10
CA SER A 196 -6.48 41.48 -57.74
C SER A 196 -7.35 40.99 -58.96
N VAL A 197 -8.67 40.78 -58.78
CA VAL A 197 -9.76 40.66 -59.81
C VAL A 197 -9.85 39.42 -60.76
N ASN A 198 -10.66 38.42 -60.34
CA ASN A 198 -11.97 37.99 -60.89
C ASN A 198 -12.25 37.56 -62.38
N VAL A 199 -13.20 36.61 -62.52
CA VAL A 199 -14.10 36.23 -63.67
C VAL A 199 -13.67 35.22 -64.77
N ALA A 200 -14.52 34.18 -64.94
CA ALA A 200 -14.93 33.45 -66.16
C ALA A 200 -14.17 32.21 -66.74
N GLU A 201 -14.99 31.18 -67.03
CA GLU A 201 -15.03 30.31 -68.24
C GLU A 201 -13.88 29.32 -68.58
N ILE A 202 -14.10 28.18 -69.28
CA ILE A 202 -15.26 27.24 -69.32
C ILE A 202 -14.82 25.86 -69.89
N LEU A 203 -15.56 24.78 -69.55
CA LEU A 203 -15.65 23.45 -70.21
C LEU A 203 -14.48 22.41 -70.23
N THR A 204 -14.93 21.14 -70.28
CA THR A 204 -14.38 19.92 -70.94
C THR A 204 -13.27 19.01 -70.33
N LYS A 205 -13.76 17.87 -69.78
CA LYS A 205 -13.35 16.46 -70.05
C LYS A 205 -11.89 15.95 -69.81
N SER A 206 -11.74 15.12 -68.76
CA SER A 206 -11.02 13.82 -68.79
C SER A 206 -11.59 12.95 -67.65
N SER A 207 -12.05 11.70 -67.80
CA SER A 207 -11.33 10.41 -68.00
C SER A 207 -10.24 10.08 -66.96
N ASN A 208 -10.40 8.94 -66.27
CA ASN A 208 -9.61 8.52 -65.10
C ASN A 208 -8.30 7.79 -65.47
N LYS A 209 -7.22 8.03 -64.70
CA LYS A 209 -6.36 6.97 -64.12
C LYS A 209 -5.54 7.51 -62.92
N PHE A 210 -5.05 6.60 -62.08
CA PHE A 210 -4.41 6.88 -60.77
C PHE A 210 -2.87 6.96 -60.83
N ALA A 211 -2.25 7.77 -59.96
CA ALA A 211 -1.10 7.39 -59.09
C ALA A 211 -0.65 8.50 -58.09
N PHE A 212 -0.63 8.16 -56.78
CA PHE A 212 0.39 8.36 -55.71
C PHE A 212 1.56 9.37 -55.86
N THR A 213 2.13 10.06 -54.83
CA THR A 213 1.81 10.37 -53.39
C THR A 213 2.80 11.45 -52.82
N HIS A 214 2.71 11.80 -51.52
CA HIS A 214 3.69 12.54 -50.64
C HIS A 214 3.70 14.09 -50.75
N GLU A 215 3.77 14.90 -49.67
CA GLU A 215 3.59 14.67 -48.21
C GLU A 215 3.40 16.00 -47.41
N LYS A 216 3.06 15.89 -46.10
CA LYS A 216 3.19 16.85 -44.96
C LYS A 216 2.18 18.00 -44.69
N HIS A 217 1.61 17.91 -43.48
CA HIS A 217 1.23 18.91 -42.46
C HIS A 217 0.40 20.19 -42.77
N GLU A 218 -0.83 20.16 -42.21
CA GLU A 218 -1.48 21.13 -41.31
C GLU A 218 -1.59 22.64 -41.63
N GLY A 219 -2.83 23.14 -41.60
CA GLY A 219 -3.15 24.58 -41.70
C GLY A 219 -4.66 24.89 -41.68
N ARG A 220 -5.33 24.70 -40.54
CA ARG A 220 -6.78 24.87 -40.30
C ARG A 220 -7.53 25.88 -41.22
N LYS A 221 -8.52 25.39 -41.99
CA LYS A 221 -9.92 25.91 -42.01
C LYS A 221 -10.89 25.11 -42.90
N ASN A 222 -11.97 24.64 -42.29
CA ASN A 222 -13.32 24.40 -42.82
C ASN A 222 -13.46 23.91 -44.29
N LYS A 223 -13.25 22.62 -44.55
CA LYS A 223 -14.06 21.91 -45.56
C LYS A 223 -15.27 21.30 -44.86
N LYS A 224 -16.47 21.82 -45.14
CA LYS A 224 -17.73 21.19 -44.73
C LYS A 224 -17.82 19.83 -45.41
N PHE A 225 -18.03 18.76 -44.65
CA PHE A 225 -18.60 17.55 -45.23
C PHE A 225 -19.97 17.88 -45.82
N CYS A 226 -20.20 17.49 -47.07
CA CYS A 226 -21.50 17.66 -47.72
C CYS A 226 -22.48 16.62 -47.17
N VAL A 227 -23.07 16.91 -46.01
CA VAL A 227 -24.22 16.18 -45.48
C VAL A 227 -25.26 16.06 -46.59
N ALA A 228 -25.57 14.84 -47.01
CA ALA A 228 -26.61 14.56 -47.99
C ALA A 228 -27.92 15.18 -47.48
N ARG A 229 -28.53 16.06 -48.29
CA ARG A 229 -29.61 16.94 -47.85
C ARG A 229 -30.92 16.18 -47.71
N VAL A 230 -31.07 15.46 -46.59
CA VAL A 230 -32.30 14.76 -46.20
C VAL A 230 -33.51 15.69 -46.37
N PRO A 231 -34.62 15.26 -47.02
CA PRO A 231 -35.80 16.08 -47.17
C PRO A 231 -36.37 16.53 -45.82
N LYS A 232 -36.75 17.81 -45.71
CA LYS A 232 -37.37 18.41 -44.50
C LYS A 232 -38.83 17.92 -44.27
N THR A 233 -39.06 16.61 -44.25
CA THR A 233 -40.36 15.97 -43.95
C THR A 233 -40.26 14.50 -43.50
N LYS A 234 -39.06 13.97 -43.22
CA LYS A 234 -38.91 12.67 -42.53
C LYS A 234 -38.22 12.86 -41.18
N SER A 235 -38.79 12.25 -40.14
CA SER A 235 -38.14 12.17 -38.83
C SER A 235 -36.82 11.40 -38.96
N ILE A 236 -35.79 11.84 -38.25
CA ILE A 236 -34.54 11.10 -38.10
C ILE A 236 -34.79 10.04 -37.03
N SER A 237 -34.57 8.76 -37.35
CA SER A 237 -34.86 7.67 -36.41
C SER A 237 -34.18 7.91 -35.06
N VAL A 238 -34.85 7.49 -33.99
CA VAL A 238 -34.31 7.59 -32.63
C VAL A 238 -32.99 6.84 -32.56
N ASP A 239 -32.90 5.65 -33.16
CA ASP A 239 -31.68 4.84 -33.23
C ASP A 239 -30.50 5.59 -33.87
N PHE A 240 -30.72 6.30 -34.99
CA PHE A 240 -29.65 7.08 -35.63
C PHE A 240 -29.19 8.26 -34.75
N ARG A 241 -30.12 8.89 -34.02
CA ARG A 241 -29.77 9.93 -33.04
C ARG A 241 -29.03 9.34 -31.85
N LEU A 242 -29.44 8.16 -31.37
CA LEU A 242 -28.83 7.44 -30.26
C LEU A 242 -27.39 7.02 -30.61
N SER A 243 -27.18 6.34 -31.75
CA SER A 243 -25.84 5.95 -32.22
C SER A 243 -24.93 7.15 -32.42
N ARG A 244 -25.44 8.27 -32.96
CA ARG A 244 -24.66 9.53 -33.06
C ARG A 244 -24.34 10.10 -31.68
N GLY A 245 -25.28 10.10 -30.74
CA GLY A 245 -25.03 10.54 -29.36
C GLY A 245 -23.93 9.72 -28.69
N ILE A 246 -23.94 8.39 -28.86
CA ILE A 246 -22.91 7.47 -28.34
C ILE A 246 -21.56 7.73 -29.01
N ALA A 247 -21.51 7.92 -30.34
CA ALA A 247 -20.29 8.29 -31.03
C ALA A 247 -19.68 9.61 -30.50
N GLU A 248 -20.52 10.61 -30.26
CA GLU A 248 -20.10 11.91 -29.71
C GLU A 248 -19.65 11.82 -28.24
N VAL A 249 -20.09 10.82 -27.46
CA VAL A 249 -19.49 10.49 -26.16
C VAL A 249 -18.08 9.90 -26.35
N ASN A 250 -17.94 8.95 -27.27
CA ASN A 250 -16.67 8.27 -27.55
C ASN A 250 -15.61 9.22 -28.15
N GLU A 251 -16.02 10.23 -28.90
CA GLU A 251 -15.17 11.32 -29.40
C GLU A 251 -14.83 12.39 -28.35
N GLY A 252 -15.46 12.35 -27.16
CA GLY A 252 -15.26 13.34 -26.09
C GLY A 252 -16.10 14.62 -26.21
N ASN A 253 -17.00 14.70 -27.19
CA ASN A 253 -17.88 15.85 -27.45
C ASN A 253 -19.10 15.88 -26.50
N TYR A 254 -18.89 15.65 -25.19
CA TYR A 254 -19.95 15.37 -24.22
C TYR A 254 -21.12 16.38 -24.22
N GLY A 255 -20.84 17.67 -24.40
CA GLY A 255 -21.90 18.70 -24.49
C GLY A 255 -22.79 18.58 -25.73
N HIS A 256 -22.26 18.10 -26.85
CA HIS A 256 -23.04 17.82 -28.06
C HIS A 256 -23.80 16.50 -27.91
N ALA A 257 -23.16 15.47 -27.35
CA ALA A 257 -23.83 14.21 -27.00
C ALA A 257 -25.04 14.44 -26.08
N ILE A 258 -24.88 15.20 -25.00
CA ILE A 258 -25.97 15.61 -24.10
C ILE A 258 -27.11 16.26 -24.88
N SER A 259 -26.81 17.24 -25.74
CA SER A 259 -27.83 17.90 -26.57
C SER A 259 -28.55 16.96 -27.55
N ILE A 260 -27.90 15.90 -28.02
CA ILE A 260 -28.51 14.87 -28.86
C ILE A 260 -29.42 13.95 -28.05
N PHE A 261 -29.00 13.51 -26.86
CA PHE A 261 -29.85 12.73 -25.96
C PHE A 261 -31.02 13.55 -25.42
N ASP A 262 -30.84 14.85 -25.14
CA ASP A 262 -31.92 15.78 -24.81
C ASP A 262 -32.98 15.84 -25.92
N GLN A 263 -32.58 15.81 -27.21
CA GLN A 263 -33.55 15.77 -28.32
C GLN A 263 -34.37 14.48 -28.35
N ILE A 264 -33.82 13.35 -27.87
CA ILE A 264 -34.56 12.09 -27.72
C ILE A 264 -35.48 12.17 -26.50
N LEU A 265 -34.95 12.65 -25.36
CA LEU A 265 -35.65 12.70 -24.07
C LEU A 265 -36.73 13.81 -23.98
N ASN A 266 -36.74 14.75 -24.92
CA ASN A 266 -37.86 15.67 -25.14
C ASN A 266 -38.99 15.05 -26.00
N GLU A 267 -38.73 13.96 -26.73
CA GLU A 267 -39.73 13.20 -27.49
C GLU A 267 -40.27 12.01 -26.65
N ASP A 268 -39.40 11.30 -25.95
CA ASP A 268 -39.73 10.26 -24.97
C ASP A 268 -38.85 10.40 -23.70
N PRO A 269 -39.35 11.02 -22.63
CA PRO A 269 -38.62 11.18 -21.36
C PRO A 269 -38.27 9.87 -20.63
N ALA A 270 -38.86 8.74 -21.04
CA ALA A 270 -38.65 7.43 -20.40
C ALA A 270 -37.62 6.55 -21.14
N TYR A 271 -37.13 6.97 -22.31
CA TYR A 271 -36.29 6.17 -23.21
C TYR A 271 -34.94 5.77 -22.55
N PRO A 272 -34.75 4.51 -22.11
CA PRO A 272 -33.67 4.14 -21.19
C PRO A 272 -32.27 4.35 -21.78
N GLU A 273 -32.07 4.03 -23.06
CA GLU A 273 -30.77 4.09 -23.70
C GLU A 273 -30.25 5.52 -23.87
N ALA A 274 -31.16 6.51 -24.03
CA ALA A 274 -30.79 7.92 -24.05
C ALA A 274 -30.54 8.49 -22.65
N LEU A 275 -31.24 7.98 -21.62
CA LEU A 275 -30.91 8.28 -20.21
C LEU A 275 -29.52 7.74 -19.84
N ILE A 276 -29.20 6.50 -20.22
CA ILE A 276 -27.87 5.89 -20.03
C ILE A 276 -26.81 6.67 -20.82
N GLY A 277 -27.08 7.01 -22.08
CA GLY A 277 -26.16 7.80 -22.90
C GLY A 277 -25.87 9.19 -22.32
N ARG A 278 -26.91 9.92 -21.89
CA ARG A 278 -26.76 11.25 -21.27
C ARG A 278 -26.09 11.17 -19.91
N GLY A 279 -26.46 10.20 -19.07
CA GLY A 279 -25.80 9.94 -17.79
C GLY A 279 -24.30 9.62 -17.96
N THR A 280 -23.94 8.83 -18.97
CA THR A 280 -22.55 8.53 -19.30
C THR A 280 -21.77 9.78 -19.74
N ALA A 281 -22.40 10.65 -20.55
CA ALA A 281 -21.82 11.94 -20.92
C ALA A 281 -21.63 12.88 -19.70
N TYR A 282 -22.57 12.90 -18.75
CA TYR A 282 -22.41 13.61 -17.47
C TYR A 282 -21.28 13.03 -16.62
N ALA A 283 -21.15 11.70 -16.54
CA ALA A 283 -20.10 11.03 -15.78
C ALA A 283 -18.69 11.40 -16.31
N PHE A 284 -18.49 11.40 -17.63
CA PHE A 284 -17.23 11.84 -18.24
C PHE A 284 -16.94 13.34 -18.04
N LYS A 285 -17.97 14.19 -17.93
CA LYS A 285 -17.84 15.59 -17.49
C LYS A 285 -17.54 15.75 -15.99
N ARG A 286 -17.51 14.66 -15.21
CA ARG A 286 -17.46 14.62 -13.73
C ARG A 286 -18.70 15.21 -13.03
N GLU A 287 -19.82 15.35 -13.74
CA GLU A 287 -21.11 15.77 -13.18
C GLU A 287 -21.85 14.55 -12.63
N LEU A 288 -21.22 13.87 -11.65
CA LEU A 288 -21.59 12.53 -11.19
C LEU A 288 -23.01 12.45 -10.60
N ASP A 289 -23.47 13.46 -9.87
CA ASP A 289 -24.85 13.51 -9.36
C ASP A 289 -25.89 13.50 -10.50
N SER A 290 -25.59 14.21 -11.60
CA SER A 290 -26.47 14.27 -12.78
C SER A 290 -26.45 12.94 -13.54
N ALA A 291 -25.30 12.26 -13.57
CA ALA A 291 -25.18 10.91 -14.10
C ALA A 291 -26.03 9.91 -13.29
N ILE A 292 -25.85 9.88 -11.97
CA ILE A 292 -26.59 9.00 -11.04
C ILE A 292 -28.10 9.26 -11.11
N ALA A 293 -28.53 10.52 -11.26
CA ALA A 293 -29.93 10.88 -11.43
C ALA A 293 -30.54 10.32 -12.73
N ASP A 294 -29.82 10.36 -13.85
CA ASP A 294 -30.30 9.81 -15.13
C ASP A 294 -30.23 8.27 -15.18
N PHE A 295 -29.17 7.65 -14.66
CA PHE A 295 -29.13 6.18 -14.52
C PHE A 295 -30.25 5.67 -13.59
N THR A 296 -30.57 6.41 -12.53
CA THR A 296 -31.69 6.05 -11.64
C THR A 296 -33.04 6.15 -12.35
N LYS A 297 -33.26 7.13 -13.23
CA LYS A 297 -34.45 7.16 -14.09
C LYS A 297 -34.48 5.98 -15.07
N ALA A 298 -33.35 5.66 -15.70
CA ALA A 298 -33.25 4.51 -16.61
C ALA A 298 -33.64 3.20 -15.91
N ILE A 299 -33.18 2.99 -14.67
CA ILE A 299 -33.56 1.85 -13.81
C ILE A 299 -35.03 1.90 -13.39
N GLN A 300 -35.59 3.09 -13.11
CA GLN A 300 -37.02 3.25 -12.78
C GLN A 300 -37.95 2.91 -13.95
N PHE A 301 -37.56 3.27 -15.18
CA PHE A 301 -38.36 2.97 -16.39
C PHE A 301 -38.09 1.56 -16.94
N ASN A 302 -36.87 1.04 -16.81
CA ASN A 302 -36.48 -0.32 -17.16
C ASN A 302 -35.56 -0.94 -16.09
N PRO A 303 -36.13 -1.63 -15.08
CA PRO A 303 -35.36 -2.30 -14.03
C PRO A 303 -34.38 -3.36 -14.54
N SER A 304 -34.59 -3.88 -15.76
CA SER A 304 -33.75 -4.90 -16.40
C SER A 304 -32.57 -4.33 -17.21
N ALA A 305 -32.35 -3.01 -17.16
CA ALA A 305 -31.23 -2.35 -17.86
C ALA A 305 -29.91 -2.54 -17.09
N GLY A 306 -29.26 -3.72 -17.24
CA GLY A 306 -28.00 -4.06 -16.55
C GLY A 306 -26.88 -3.02 -16.70
N GLU A 307 -26.71 -2.44 -17.89
CA GLU A 307 -25.76 -1.33 -18.14
C GLU A 307 -26.06 -0.09 -17.28
N ALA A 308 -27.33 0.23 -17.00
CA ALA A 308 -27.70 1.36 -16.13
C ALA A 308 -27.29 1.11 -14.67
N TRP A 309 -27.45 -0.12 -14.19
CA TRP A 309 -26.96 -0.54 -12.87
C TRP A 309 -25.43 -0.43 -12.81
N LYS A 310 -24.71 -1.00 -13.79
CA LYS A 310 -23.24 -0.93 -13.86
C LYS A 310 -22.73 0.53 -13.85
N ARG A 311 -23.29 1.37 -14.71
CA ARG A 311 -22.89 2.79 -14.85
C ARG A 311 -23.21 3.61 -13.60
N ARG A 312 -24.33 3.33 -12.91
CA ARG A 312 -24.62 3.96 -11.62
C ARG A 312 -23.64 3.51 -10.54
N GLY A 313 -23.31 2.22 -10.47
CA GLY A 313 -22.28 1.70 -9.57
C GLY A 313 -20.90 2.34 -9.80
N GLN A 314 -20.47 2.47 -11.05
CA GLN A 314 -19.24 3.19 -11.43
C GLN A 314 -19.26 4.66 -10.96
N ALA A 315 -20.35 5.39 -11.19
CA ALA A 315 -20.48 6.79 -10.79
C ALA A 315 -20.50 6.98 -9.25
N ARG A 316 -21.17 6.07 -8.54
CA ARG A 316 -21.22 6.01 -7.07
C ARG A 316 -19.87 5.71 -6.45
N ALA A 317 -19.14 4.74 -7.00
CA ALA A 317 -17.77 4.42 -6.61
C ALA A 317 -16.79 5.58 -6.84
N ALA A 318 -17.09 6.49 -7.77
CA ALA A 318 -16.33 7.72 -8.01
C ALA A 318 -16.67 8.85 -7.02
N LEU A 319 -17.87 8.85 -6.41
CA LEU A 319 -18.23 9.72 -5.29
C LEU A 319 -17.80 9.17 -3.92
N GLY A 320 -17.55 7.86 -3.81
CA GLY A 320 -17.27 7.18 -2.55
C GLY A 320 -18.48 6.51 -1.89
N GLU A 321 -19.64 6.46 -2.57
CA GLU A 321 -20.83 5.67 -2.22
C GLU A 321 -20.54 4.17 -2.45
N PHE A 322 -19.60 3.61 -1.69
CA PHE A 322 -19.05 2.27 -1.98
C PHE A 322 -20.05 1.13 -1.73
N VAL A 323 -20.90 1.24 -0.70
CA VAL A 323 -21.90 0.20 -0.39
C VAL A 323 -22.93 0.13 -1.51
N GLU A 324 -23.48 1.28 -1.87
CA GLU A 324 -24.48 1.46 -2.93
C GLU A 324 -23.90 1.11 -4.31
N ALA A 325 -22.59 1.31 -4.52
CA ALA A 325 -21.89 0.85 -5.72
C ALA A 325 -21.73 -0.68 -5.76
N ILE A 326 -21.42 -1.34 -4.64
CA ILE A 326 -21.34 -2.81 -4.55
C ILE A 326 -22.73 -3.43 -4.79
N GLU A 327 -23.80 -2.84 -4.25
CA GLU A 327 -25.18 -3.24 -4.53
C GLU A 327 -25.50 -3.11 -6.04
N ASP A 328 -25.23 -1.95 -6.64
CA ASP A 328 -25.51 -1.69 -8.05
C ASP A 328 -24.72 -2.62 -9.00
N LEU A 329 -23.43 -2.85 -8.74
CA LEU A 329 -22.59 -3.76 -9.53
C LEU A 329 -23.00 -5.23 -9.33
N THR A 330 -23.45 -5.60 -8.13
CA THR A 330 -24.02 -6.92 -7.87
C THR A 330 -25.34 -7.11 -8.63
N LYS A 331 -26.18 -6.07 -8.75
CA LYS A 331 -27.37 -6.11 -9.61
C LYS A 331 -27.04 -6.16 -11.09
N ALA A 332 -25.96 -5.52 -11.55
CA ALA A 332 -25.51 -5.68 -12.93
C ALA A 332 -25.11 -7.15 -13.25
N LEU A 333 -24.46 -7.85 -12.31
CA LEU A 333 -24.13 -9.28 -12.45
C LEU A 333 -25.35 -10.22 -12.44
N GLU A 334 -26.52 -9.81 -11.92
CA GLU A 334 -27.76 -10.58 -12.08
C GLU A 334 -28.25 -10.62 -13.54
N PHE A 335 -27.83 -9.67 -14.38
CA PHE A 335 -28.13 -9.61 -15.81
C PHE A 335 -26.99 -10.15 -16.68
N GLU A 336 -25.73 -9.92 -16.29
CA GLU A 336 -24.52 -10.37 -17.00
C GLU A 336 -23.60 -11.21 -16.11
N SER A 337 -24.01 -12.44 -15.78
CA SER A 337 -23.41 -13.25 -14.71
C SER A 337 -21.96 -13.72 -14.90
N ASN A 338 -21.33 -13.46 -16.06
CA ASN A 338 -19.92 -13.71 -16.35
C ASN A 338 -19.22 -12.47 -16.95
N SER A 339 -19.65 -11.26 -16.60
CA SER A 339 -19.07 -10.02 -17.13
C SER A 339 -17.74 -9.67 -16.44
N ALA A 340 -16.62 -9.91 -17.13
CA ALA A 340 -15.27 -9.59 -16.61
C ALA A 340 -15.10 -8.10 -16.27
N ASP A 341 -15.78 -7.21 -17.01
CA ASP A 341 -15.87 -5.76 -16.80
C ASP A 341 -16.52 -5.42 -15.44
N ILE A 342 -17.67 -6.03 -15.13
CA ILE A 342 -18.37 -5.78 -13.85
C ILE A 342 -17.59 -6.40 -12.67
N LEU A 343 -16.99 -7.58 -12.85
CA LEU A 343 -16.14 -8.22 -11.84
C LEU A 343 -14.87 -7.39 -11.57
N HIS A 344 -14.26 -6.82 -12.60
CA HIS A 344 -13.12 -5.91 -12.46
C HIS A 344 -13.48 -4.69 -11.62
N GLU A 345 -14.57 -4.00 -11.97
CA GLU A 345 -15.03 -2.82 -11.26
C GLU A 345 -15.46 -3.14 -9.82
N ARG A 346 -16.29 -4.17 -9.60
CA ARG A 346 -16.73 -4.56 -8.25
C ARG A 346 -15.55 -4.99 -7.38
N GLY A 347 -14.57 -5.68 -7.95
CA GLY A 347 -13.30 -6.00 -7.29
C GLY A 347 -12.49 -4.76 -6.87
N ILE A 348 -12.42 -3.73 -7.72
CA ILE A 348 -11.81 -2.43 -7.37
C ILE A 348 -12.60 -1.70 -6.28
N VAL A 349 -13.94 -1.73 -6.31
CA VAL A 349 -14.78 -1.10 -5.28
C VAL A 349 -14.62 -1.83 -3.95
N ASN A 350 -14.68 -3.16 -3.93
CA ASN A 350 -14.43 -3.99 -2.75
C ASN A 350 -13.03 -3.71 -2.17
N PHE A 351 -11.99 -3.58 -3.00
CA PHE A 351 -10.64 -3.20 -2.56
C PHE A 351 -10.60 -1.81 -1.91
N LYS A 352 -11.23 -0.79 -2.51
CA LYS A 352 -11.32 0.57 -1.95
C LYS A 352 -12.11 0.61 -0.63
N PHE A 353 -13.18 -0.19 -0.55
CA PHE A 353 -14.02 -0.36 0.63
C PHE A 353 -13.34 -1.18 1.75
N LYS A 354 -12.24 -1.88 1.42
CA LYS A 354 -11.40 -2.73 2.29
C LYS A 354 -11.97 -4.12 2.59
N GLU A 355 -12.93 -4.56 1.79
CA GLU A 355 -13.39 -5.95 1.70
C GLU A 355 -12.46 -6.74 0.76
N PHE A 356 -11.22 -6.90 1.21
CA PHE A 356 -10.13 -7.50 0.43
C PHE A 356 -10.39 -8.96 0.02
N ASN A 357 -11.14 -9.74 0.81
CA ASN A 357 -11.51 -11.11 0.43
C ASN A 357 -12.44 -11.11 -0.80
N ALA A 358 -13.52 -10.32 -0.77
CA ALA A 358 -14.43 -10.17 -1.90
C ALA A 358 -13.72 -9.56 -3.12
N ALA A 359 -12.76 -8.64 -2.90
CA ALA A 359 -11.90 -8.14 -3.97
C ALA A 359 -11.02 -9.23 -4.60
N VAL A 360 -10.41 -10.13 -3.80
CA VAL A 360 -9.64 -11.27 -4.32
C VAL A 360 -10.55 -12.22 -5.10
N GLU A 361 -11.77 -12.50 -4.64
CA GLU A 361 -12.74 -13.35 -5.35
C GLU A 361 -13.13 -12.76 -6.71
N ASP A 362 -13.62 -11.51 -6.73
CA ASP A 362 -14.02 -10.79 -7.94
C ASP A 362 -12.87 -10.66 -8.95
N LEU A 363 -11.68 -10.26 -8.49
CA LEU A 363 -10.53 -10.03 -9.38
C LEU A 363 -9.91 -11.36 -9.84
N SER A 364 -10.00 -12.43 -9.06
CA SER A 364 -9.60 -13.77 -9.50
C SER A 364 -10.53 -14.33 -10.57
N ALA A 365 -11.85 -14.11 -10.44
CA ALA A 365 -12.83 -14.48 -11.46
C ALA A 365 -12.64 -13.63 -12.74
N CYS A 366 -12.39 -12.33 -12.58
CA CYS A 366 -12.07 -11.43 -13.69
C CYS A 366 -10.87 -11.94 -14.52
N VAL A 367 -9.71 -12.23 -13.91
CA VAL A 367 -8.52 -12.68 -14.66
C VAL A 367 -8.60 -14.11 -15.20
N GLN A 368 -9.64 -14.88 -14.82
CA GLN A 368 -9.95 -16.18 -15.45
C GLN A 368 -10.80 -16.01 -16.72
N LEU A 369 -11.58 -14.94 -16.81
CA LEU A 369 -12.43 -14.60 -17.97
C LEU A 369 -11.69 -13.70 -18.98
N ASP A 370 -10.88 -12.77 -18.48
CA ASP A 370 -10.04 -11.84 -19.23
C ASP A 370 -8.59 -11.93 -18.72
N CYS A 371 -7.83 -12.86 -19.30
CA CYS A 371 -6.45 -13.17 -18.88
C CYS A 371 -5.39 -12.13 -19.35
N ASP A 372 -5.81 -11.11 -20.10
CA ASP A 372 -4.97 -9.98 -20.52
C ASP A 372 -5.25 -8.69 -19.70
N ASN A 373 -6.14 -8.75 -18.70
CA ASN A 373 -6.49 -7.62 -17.86
C ASN A 373 -5.39 -7.22 -16.86
N LYS A 374 -4.39 -6.48 -17.34
CA LYS A 374 -3.29 -5.92 -16.52
C LYS A 374 -3.78 -5.10 -15.30
N SER A 375 -4.96 -4.48 -15.38
CA SER A 375 -5.53 -3.71 -14.26
C SER A 375 -6.06 -4.64 -13.17
N ALA A 376 -6.85 -5.66 -13.53
CA ALA A 376 -7.34 -6.66 -12.60
C ALA A 376 -6.19 -7.40 -11.89
N TYR A 377 -5.14 -7.82 -12.62
CA TYR A 377 -3.93 -8.39 -12.00
C TYR A 377 -3.22 -7.43 -11.03
N THR A 378 -3.21 -6.12 -11.32
CA THR A 378 -2.59 -5.13 -10.43
C THR A 378 -3.37 -4.97 -9.13
N TYR A 379 -4.71 -4.87 -9.19
CA TYR A 379 -5.54 -4.80 -8.00
C TYR A 379 -5.62 -6.14 -7.24
N LEU A 380 -5.57 -7.27 -7.94
CA LEU A 380 -5.48 -8.60 -7.34
C LEU A 380 -4.21 -8.72 -6.50
N GLY A 381 -3.07 -8.23 -6.99
CA GLY A 381 -1.82 -8.13 -6.23
C GLY A 381 -1.96 -7.33 -4.93
N LEU A 382 -2.64 -6.17 -4.99
CA LEU A 382 -2.88 -5.33 -3.80
C LEU A 382 -3.82 -6.00 -2.78
N ALA A 383 -4.89 -6.65 -3.25
CA ALA A 383 -5.84 -7.34 -2.39
C ALA A 383 -5.19 -8.58 -1.73
N LEU A 384 -4.44 -9.38 -2.51
CA LEU A 384 -3.63 -10.51 -2.00
C LEU A 384 -2.57 -10.06 -0.99
N SER A 385 -1.87 -8.95 -1.23
CA SER A 385 -0.92 -8.37 -0.27
C SER A 385 -1.63 -8.01 1.04
N SER A 386 -2.81 -7.38 0.94
CA SER A 386 -3.60 -6.97 2.10
C SER A 386 -4.04 -8.16 2.96
N ILE A 387 -4.45 -9.28 2.34
CA ILE A 387 -4.75 -10.53 3.05
C ILE A 387 -3.51 -11.41 3.34
N GLY A 388 -2.29 -10.89 3.15
CA GLY A 388 -1.02 -11.54 3.47
C GLY A 388 -0.57 -12.69 2.55
N GLU A 389 -1.21 -12.87 1.40
CA GLU A 389 -0.88 -13.89 0.39
C GLU A 389 0.31 -13.44 -0.48
N TYR A 390 1.40 -13.00 0.15
CA TYR A 390 2.46 -12.21 -0.49
C TYR A 390 3.12 -12.86 -1.72
N LYS A 391 3.18 -14.20 -1.81
CA LYS A 391 3.72 -14.89 -3.00
C LYS A 391 2.83 -14.66 -4.23
N LYS A 392 1.53 -14.94 -4.08
CA LYS A 392 0.50 -14.71 -5.12
C LYS A 392 0.39 -13.23 -5.47
N ALA A 393 0.62 -12.33 -4.51
CA ALA A 393 0.69 -10.88 -4.75
C ALA A 393 1.87 -10.50 -5.65
N GLU A 394 3.07 -11.01 -5.37
CA GLU A 394 4.27 -10.81 -6.20
C GLU A 394 4.06 -11.39 -7.61
N GLU A 395 3.46 -12.58 -7.71
CA GLU A 395 3.09 -13.23 -8.98
C GLU A 395 2.07 -12.43 -9.80
N ALA A 396 0.98 -11.94 -9.19
CA ALA A 396 -0.05 -11.16 -9.87
C ALA A 396 0.47 -9.80 -10.38
N HIS A 397 1.27 -9.09 -9.57
CA HIS A 397 1.93 -7.86 -10.01
C HIS A 397 2.92 -8.09 -11.16
N LEU A 398 3.70 -9.18 -11.12
CA LEU A 398 4.60 -9.54 -12.22
C LEU A 398 3.84 -9.95 -13.48
N LYS A 399 2.67 -10.59 -13.36
CA LYS A 399 1.80 -10.91 -14.50
C LYS A 399 1.23 -9.66 -15.17
N ALA A 400 0.80 -8.65 -14.41
CA ALA A 400 0.40 -7.35 -14.98
C ALA A 400 1.51 -6.70 -15.83
N LEU A 401 2.77 -6.80 -15.37
CA LEU A 401 3.95 -6.26 -16.06
C LEU A 401 4.46 -7.15 -17.21
N GLN A 402 4.11 -8.44 -17.23
CA GLN A 402 4.31 -9.32 -18.38
C GLN A 402 3.37 -8.93 -19.54
N LEU A 403 2.12 -8.56 -19.21
CA LEU A 403 1.11 -8.13 -20.17
C LEU A 403 1.41 -6.75 -20.75
N ASP A 404 1.83 -5.79 -19.91
CA ASP A 404 2.31 -4.49 -20.37
C ASP A 404 3.44 -3.95 -19.48
N ARG A 405 4.67 -4.02 -20.01
CA ARG A 405 5.86 -3.48 -19.35
C ARG A 405 5.84 -1.95 -19.21
N HIS A 406 5.04 -1.23 -19.98
CA HIS A 406 4.94 0.24 -19.91
C HIS A 406 3.87 0.72 -18.92
N PHE A 407 3.15 -0.18 -18.23
CA PHE A 407 2.11 0.19 -17.27
C PHE A 407 2.74 0.72 -15.96
N LEU A 408 2.92 2.05 -15.90
CA LEU A 408 3.61 2.76 -14.83
C LEU A 408 2.98 2.53 -13.44
N GLU A 409 1.66 2.42 -13.37
CA GLU A 409 0.91 2.15 -12.14
C GLU A 409 1.26 0.77 -11.57
N ALA A 410 1.32 -0.28 -12.39
CA ALA A 410 1.67 -1.62 -11.94
C ALA A 410 3.09 -1.68 -11.34
N TRP A 411 4.06 -0.99 -11.95
CA TRP A 411 5.39 -0.84 -11.37
C TRP A 411 5.39 -0.05 -10.07
N ALA A 412 4.58 1.01 -9.95
CA ALA A 412 4.45 1.80 -8.74
C ALA A 412 3.84 0.99 -7.58
N HIS A 413 2.86 0.14 -7.87
CA HIS A 413 2.24 -0.76 -6.90
C HIS A 413 3.18 -1.92 -6.51
N LEU A 414 3.90 -2.53 -7.46
CA LEU A 414 4.95 -3.52 -7.16
C LEU A 414 6.10 -2.92 -6.33
N THR A 415 6.47 -1.67 -6.60
CA THR A 415 7.43 -0.91 -5.78
C THR A 415 6.94 -0.78 -4.34
N GLN A 416 5.69 -0.35 -4.15
CA GLN A 416 5.09 -0.18 -2.83
C GLN A 416 5.02 -1.51 -2.05
N PHE A 417 4.58 -2.59 -2.71
CA PHE A 417 4.62 -3.96 -2.17
C PHE A 417 6.03 -4.36 -1.68
N TYR A 418 7.07 -4.07 -2.46
CA TYR A 418 8.45 -4.31 -2.03
C TYR A 418 8.93 -3.38 -0.90
N GLN A 419 8.38 -2.17 -0.76
CA GLN A 419 8.65 -1.30 0.40
C GLN A 419 7.98 -1.85 1.66
N GLU A 420 6.72 -2.27 1.58
CA GLU A 420 5.94 -2.86 2.67
C GLU A 420 6.59 -4.15 3.19
N LEU A 421 7.05 -5.04 2.29
CA LEU A 421 7.84 -6.22 2.65
C LEU A 421 9.29 -5.90 3.07
N SER A 422 9.75 -4.65 2.93
CA SER A 422 11.13 -4.22 3.20
C SER A 422 12.21 -4.96 2.38
N LYS A 423 11.96 -5.10 1.07
CA LYS A 423 12.87 -5.60 0.02
C LYS A 423 13.50 -4.43 -0.77
N PRO A 424 14.41 -3.60 -0.20
CA PRO A 424 14.85 -2.33 -0.81
C PRO A 424 15.48 -2.49 -2.20
N ALA A 425 16.26 -3.55 -2.43
CA ALA A 425 16.91 -3.76 -3.73
C ALA A 425 15.88 -3.93 -4.87
N LYS A 426 14.87 -4.78 -4.67
CA LYS A 426 13.77 -4.97 -5.64
C LYS A 426 12.95 -3.70 -5.85
N ALA A 427 12.72 -2.91 -4.80
CA ALA A 427 12.05 -1.61 -4.92
C ALA A 427 12.88 -0.62 -5.76
N GLN A 428 14.20 -0.55 -5.56
CA GLN A 428 15.10 0.30 -6.37
C GLN A 428 15.17 -0.15 -7.84
N GLU A 429 15.15 -1.46 -8.10
CA GLU A 429 15.09 -2.02 -9.45
C GLU A 429 13.80 -1.61 -10.17
N CYS A 430 12.63 -1.78 -9.54
CA CYS A 430 11.34 -1.33 -10.08
C CYS A 430 11.35 0.18 -10.36
N LEU A 431 11.79 1.00 -9.42
CA LEU A 431 11.91 2.45 -9.57
C LEU A 431 12.89 2.87 -10.67
N SER A 432 13.89 2.04 -10.97
CA SER A 432 14.82 2.27 -12.08
C SER A 432 14.16 1.95 -13.43
N GLN A 433 13.30 0.92 -13.50
CA GLN A 433 12.47 0.64 -14.68
C GLN A 433 11.46 1.77 -14.94
N VAL A 434 10.75 2.25 -13.92
CA VAL A 434 9.77 3.34 -14.09
C VAL A 434 10.41 4.60 -14.68
N VAL A 435 11.56 5.03 -14.16
CA VAL A 435 12.27 6.23 -14.64
C VAL A 435 12.93 6.01 -16.01
N GLN A 436 13.17 4.76 -16.43
CA GLN A 436 13.57 4.44 -17.81
C GLN A 436 12.39 4.49 -18.81
N ILE A 437 11.16 4.20 -18.35
CA ILE A 437 9.95 4.23 -19.18
C ILE A 437 9.42 5.66 -19.31
N ASP A 438 9.22 6.37 -18.19
CA ASP A 438 8.90 7.81 -18.19
C ASP A 438 9.63 8.55 -17.05
N GLY A 439 10.66 9.31 -17.43
CA GLY A 439 11.38 10.22 -16.54
C GLY A 439 10.56 11.43 -16.05
N ARG A 440 9.29 11.56 -16.45
CA ARG A 440 8.33 12.55 -15.92
C ARG A 440 7.23 11.95 -15.05
N PHE A 441 7.29 10.66 -14.72
CA PHE A 441 6.31 10.06 -13.79
C PHE A 441 6.62 10.45 -12.34
N ALA A 442 6.05 11.57 -11.87
CA ALA A 442 6.33 12.18 -10.56
C ALA A 442 6.24 11.19 -9.37
N ARG A 443 5.30 10.24 -9.42
CA ARG A 443 5.11 9.21 -8.38
C ARG A 443 6.33 8.30 -8.20
N ALA A 444 7.17 8.10 -9.23
CA ALA A 444 8.44 7.38 -9.08
C ALA A 444 9.40 8.13 -8.15
N TYR A 445 9.51 9.45 -8.33
CA TYR A 445 10.37 10.31 -7.52
C TYR A 445 9.86 10.45 -6.09
N HIS A 446 8.53 10.49 -5.88
CA HIS A 446 7.95 10.34 -4.54
C HIS A 446 8.35 8.98 -3.92
N LEU A 447 8.01 7.86 -4.56
CA LEU A 447 8.26 6.52 -4.00
C LEU A 447 9.74 6.23 -3.75
N ARG A 448 10.66 6.72 -4.60
CA ARG A 448 12.11 6.60 -4.38
C ARG A 448 12.60 7.52 -3.26
N GLY A 449 12.06 8.73 -3.16
CA GLY A 449 12.30 9.63 -2.04
C GLY A 449 11.82 9.07 -0.70
N LEU A 450 10.68 8.39 -0.69
CA LEU A 450 10.12 7.68 0.48
C LEU A 450 11.03 6.51 0.90
N LEU A 451 11.51 5.71 -0.05
CA LEU A 451 12.47 4.65 0.23
C LEU A 451 13.79 5.21 0.82
N PHE A 452 14.34 6.27 0.23
CA PHE A 452 15.56 6.90 0.76
C PHE A 452 15.34 7.60 2.11
N HIS A 453 14.17 8.19 2.38
CA HIS A 453 13.83 8.72 3.71
C HIS A 453 13.78 7.60 4.74
N ALA A 454 13.06 6.52 4.46
CA ALA A 454 12.90 5.40 5.38
C ALA A 454 14.23 4.68 5.70
N MET A 455 15.18 4.64 4.76
CA MET A 455 16.55 4.13 4.99
C MET A 455 17.49 5.13 5.70
N GLY A 456 17.03 6.34 6.05
CA GLY A 456 17.85 7.41 6.64
C GLY A 456 18.78 8.12 5.65
N GLU A 457 18.67 7.85 4.35
CA GLU A 457 19.47 8.43 3.27
C GLU A 457 18.90 9.78 2.80
N HIS A 458 18.54 10.66 3.74
CA HIS A 458 17.79 11.90 3.48
C HIS A 458 18.40 12.80 2.40
N ARG A 459 19.72 12.77 2.17
CA ARG A 459 20.37 13.55 1.09
C ARG A 459 20.04 13.03 -0.32
N LYS A 460 19.77 11.73 -0.48
CA LYS A 460 19.28 11.13 -1.73
C LYS A 460 17.79 11.41 -1.89
N ALA A 461 17.02 11.27 -0.82
CA ALA A 461 15.61 11.64 -0.77
C ALA A 461 15.37 13.11 -1.19
N ILE A 462 16.15 14.06 -0.68
CA ILE A 462 16.05 15.49 -1.07
C ILE A 462 16.22 15.69 -2.58
N LYS A 463 17.12 14.94 -3.24
CA LYS A 463 17.34 15.02 -4.70
C LYS A 463 16.10 14.54 -5.46
N ASP A 464 15.61 13.34 -5.14
CA ASP A 464 14.45 12.76 -5.81
C ASP A 464 13.16 13.56 -5.57
N LEU A 465 12.86 13.92 -4.32
CA LEU A 465 11.66 14.71 -3.99
C LEU A 465 11.72 16.11 -4.60
N THR A 466 12.92 16.65 -4.86
CA THR A 466 13.07 17.89 -5.64
C THR A 466 12.76 17.67 -7.12
N MET A 467 13.15 16.54 -7.72
CA MET A 467 12.77 16.21 -9.09
C MET A 467 11.25 16.01 -9.22
N GLY A 468 10.64 15.29 -8.27
CA GLY A 468 9.18 15.16 -8.17
C GLY A 468 8.49 16.53 -8.13
N LEU A 469 8.97 17.45 -7.28
CA LEU A 469 8.45 18.82 -7.17
C LEU A 469 8.81 19.75 -8.33
N THR A 470 9.68 19.36 -9.26
CA THR A 470 9.85 20.07 -10.56
C THR A 470 8.88 19.58 -11.63
N ILE A 471 8.20 18.44 -11.41
CA ILE A 471 7.16 17.90 -12.29
C ILE A 471 5.78 18.28 -11.76
N ASP A 472 5.52 18.01 -10.49
CA ASP A 472 4.29 18.35 -9.75
C ASP A 472 4.65 19.22 -8.55
N GLY A 473 4.61 20.54 -8.73
CA GLY A 473 4.95 21.51 -7.69
C GLY A 473 3.96 21.61 -6.53
N ALA A 474 2.76 21.00 -6.65
CA ALA A 474 1.73 20.99 -5.62
C ALA A 474 1.70 19.68 -4.80
N ASN A 475 2.69 18.80 -4.99
CA ASN A 475 2.71 17.49 -4.37
C ASN A 475 2.98 17.55 -2.86
N ILE A 476 1.90 17.54 -2.04
CA ILE A 476 2.00 17.62 -0.58
C ILE A 476 2.85 16.49 0.03
N GLU A 477 2.81 15.29 -0.52
CA GLU A 477 3.63 14.16 -0.03
C GLU A 477 5.12 14.48 -0.17
N CYS A 478 5.53 14.96 -1.35
CA CYS A 478 6.90 15.37 -1.60
C CYS A 478 7.32 16.60 -0.78
N LEU A 479 6.43 17.60 -0.59
CA LEU A 479 6.72 18.77 0.26
C LEU A 479 6.97 18.35 1.71
N TYR A 480 6.02 17.63 2.33
CA TYR A 480 6.13 17.16 3.71
C TYR A 480 7.37 16.28 3.93
N LEU A 481 7.60 15.33 3.02
CA LEU A 481 8.71 14.39 3.13
C LEU A 481 10.07 15.05 2.87
N ARG A 482 10.16 16.00 1.94
CA ARG A 482 11.40 16.77 1.70
C ARG A 482 11.68 17.72 2.85
N ALA A 483 10.65 18.34 3.43
CA ALA A 483 10.77 19.13 4.66
C ALA A 483 11.30 18.28 5.83
N SER A 484 10.79 17.05 6.02
CA SER A 484 11.31 16.08 7.00
C SER A 484 12.78 15.72 6.75
N CYS A 485 13.17 15.50 5.50
CA CYS A 485 14.57 15.27 5.14
C CYS A 485 15.46 16.49 5.45
N TYR A 486 15.02 17.70 5.10
CA TYR A 486 15.74 18.95 5.38
C TYR A 486 15.90 19.17 6.88
N HIS A 487 14.86 18.91 7.67
CA HIS A 487 14.88 18.94 9.13
C HIS A 487 15.94 17.97 9.67
N ALA A 488 15.91 16.71 9.25
CA ALA A 488 16.86 15.68 9.68
C ALA A 488 18.33 16.04 9.36
N VAL A 489 18.61 16.70 8.22
CA VAL A 489 19.98 17.14 7.86
C VAL A 489 20.36 18.53 8.39
N GLY A 490 19.52 19.18 9.20
CA GLY A 490 19.79 20.48 9.81
C GLY A 490 19.62 21.69 8.87
N GLN A 491 18.96 21.52 7.73
CA GLN A 491 18.61 22.58 6.78
C GLN A 491 17.25 23.20 7.15
N TYR A 492 17.18 23.77 8.35
CA TYR A 492 15.92 24.21 8.97
C TYR A 492 15.16 25.28 8.17
N LYS A 493 15.85 26.14 7.43
CA LYS A 493 15.21 27.18 6.61
C LYS A 493 14.44 26.55 5.45
N GLU A 494 15.06 25.59 4.79
CA GLU A 494 14.51 24.82 3.68
C GLU A 494 13.36 23.93 4.17
N ALA A 495 13.51 23.31 5.35
CA ALA A 495 12.46 22.55 6.02
C ALA A 495 11.22 23.42 6.33
N ILE A 496 11.40 24.57 6.97
CA ILE A 496 10.30 25.48 7.31
C ILE A 496 9.58 25.96 6.04
N LYS A 497 10.32 26.29 4.98
CA LYS A 497 9.73 26.73 3.70
C LYS A 497 8.83 25.64 3.09
N ASP A 498 9.28 24.39 3.08
CA ASP A 498 8.50 23.29 2.51
C ASP A 498 7.33 22.85 3.41
N TYR A 499 7.46 22.96 4.75
CA TYR A 499 6.32 22.78 5.66
C TYR A 499 5.26 23.88 5.50
N ASP A 500 5.67 25.13 5.32
CA ASP A 500 4.73 26.24 5.05
C ASP A 500 4.03 26.05 3.70
N ALA A 501 4.77 25.68 2.65
CA ALA A 501 4.17 25.32 1.36
C ALA A 501 3.18 24.14 1.47
N ALA A 502 3.40 23.16 2.35
CA ALA A 502 2.45 22.07 2.59
C ALA A 502 1.20 22.53 3.37
N LEU A 503 1.33 23.51 4.27
CA LEU A 503 0.23 24.10 5.03
C LEU A 503 -0.64 25.05 4.19
N ASP A 504 -0.04 25.73 3.22
CA ASP A 504 -0.71 26.71 2.34
C ASP A 504 -1.45 26.05 1.14
N LEU A 505 -1.40 24.72 0.99
CA LEU A 505 -2.12 24.00 -0.08
C LEU A 505 -3.62 23.84 0.20
N GLU A 506 -4.45 24.15 -0.80
CA GLU A 506 -5.84 23.69 -0.84
C GLU A 506 -5.87 22.20 -1.21
N LEU A 507 -6.65 21.40 -0.49
CA LEU A 507 -6.70 19.94 -0.63
C LEU A 507 -8.10 19.42 -0.97
N ASP A 508 -8.12 18.38 -1.78
CA ASP A 508 -9.28 17.63 -2.27
C ASP A 508 -9.74 16.51 -1.32
N SER A 509 -8.91 16.10 -0.34
CA SER A 509 -9.16 14.89 0.45
C SER A 509 -8.64 14.92 1.88
N MET A 510 -9.39 14.28 2.78
CA MET A 510 -9.10 14.21 4.22
C MET A 510 -7.82 13.41 4.54
N ASP A 511 -7.47 12.41 3.72
CA ASP A 511 -6.23 11.64 3.91
C ASP A 511 -4.98 12.54 3.75
N LYS A 512 -4.99 13.43 2.75
CA LYS A 512 -3.92 14.42 2.55
C LYS A 512 -3.91 15.49 3.65
N PHE A 513 -5.07 15.85 4.22
CA PHE A 513 -5.16 16.83 5.32
C PHE A 513 -4.38 16.41 6.58
N VAL A 514 -4.21 15.10 6.81
CA VAL A 514 -3.35 14.58 7.89
C VAL A 514 -1.89 15.02 7.72
N LEU A 515 -1.40 15.16 6.47
CA LEU A 515 -0.04 15.66 6.19
C LEU A 515 0.10 17.14 6.53
N GLN A 516 -0.95 17.96 6.41
CA GLN A 516 -0.93 19.36 6.89
C GLN A 516 -0.87 19.43 8.41
N CYS A 517 -1.66 18.60 9.09
CA CYS A 517 -1.59 18.47 10.55
C CYS A 517 -0.19 18.04 11.01
N LEU A 518 0.45 17.09 10.31
CA LEU A 518 1.83 16.69 10.60
C LEU A 518 2.86 17.77 10.26
N ALA A 519 2.72 18.48 9.13
CA ALA A 519 3.60 19.58 8.72
C ALA A 519 3.63 20.69 9.79
N PHE A 520 2.48 21.00 10.40
CA PHE A 520 2.40 21.93 11.53
C PHE A 520 3.31 21.53 12.70
N TYR A 521 3.12 20.32 13.26
CA TYR A 521 3.91 19.90 14.43
C TYR A 521 5.39 19.80 14.08
N GLN A 522 5.70 19.32 12.88
CA GLN A 522 7.06 19.18 12.40
C GLN A 522 7.80 20.51 12.18
N LYS A 523 7.09 21.55 11.70
CA LYS A 523 7.63 22.92 11.63
C LYS A 523 8.03 23.45 13.01
N GLU A 524 7.21 23.23 14.03
CA GLU A 524 7.52 23.69 15.38
C GLU A 524 8.70 22.91 16.00
N ILE A 525 8.76 21.57 15.83
CA ILE A 525 9.93 20.79 16.28
C ILE A 525 11.21 21.16 15.50
N ALA A 526 11.10 21.57 14.22
CA ALA A 526 12.22 22.11 13.46
C ALA A 526 12.71 23.46 14.01
N LEU A 527 11.79 24.35 14.39
CA LEU A 527 12.12 25.62 15.05
C LEU A 527 12.75 25.41 16.43
N TYR A 528 12.21 24.49 17.24
CA TYR A 528 12.78 24.08 18.53
C TYR A 528 14.22 23.56 18.37
N THR A 529 14.43 22.58 17.48
CA THR A 529 15.75 21.97 17.23
C THR A 529 16.75 23.00 16.70
N ALA A 530 16.32 23.92 15.83
CA ALA A 530 17.12 25.04 15.38
C ALA A 530 17.47 26.03 16.51
N SER A 531 16.57 26.22 17.49
CA SER A 531 16.83 27.08 18.66
C SER A 531 17.91 26.51 19.59
N LYS A 532 17.92 25.17 19.76
CA LYS A 532 18.88 24.39 20.55
C LYS A 532 20.18 24.07 19.81
N PHE A 533 20.30 24.43 18.52
CA PHE A 533 21.41 24.02 17.63
C PHE A 533 22.81 24.26 18.21
N SER A 534 23.05 25.42 18.84
CA SER A 534 24.34 25.77 19.46
C SER A 534 24.40 25.52 20.97
N SER A 535 23.34 24.99 21.57
CA SER A 535 23.35 24.53 22.97
C SER A 535 24.08 23.19 23.07
N GLU A 536 24.57 22.86 24.27
CA GLU A 536 25.14 21.53 24.52
C GLU A 536 24.03 20.47 24.41
N PHE A 537 24.34 19.30 23.84
CA PHE A 537 23.31 18.29 23.50
C PHE A 537 22.59 17.72 24.74
N CYS A 538 23.22 17.73 25.91
CA CYS A 538 22.57 17.35 27.17
C CYS A 538 21.34 18.22 27.51
N TRP A 539 21.28 19.46 27.02
CA TRP A 539 20.15 20.39 27.19
C TRP A 539 19.11 20.31 26.05
N PHE A 540 19.20 19.29 25.19
CA PHE A 540 18.10 18.88 24.31
C PHE A 540 17.14 18.01 25.12
N ASP A 541 15.90 18.46 25.27
CA ASP A 541 14.88 17.87 26.12
C ASP A 541 13.48 18.24 25.60
N ILE A 542 12.97 17.44 24.63
CA ILE A 542 11.62 17.66 24.09
C ILE A 542 10.55 17.49 25.19
N ASP A 543 10.80 16.64 26.18
CA ASP A 543 9.83 16.33 27.23
C ASP A 543 9.67 17.45 28.25
N GLY A 544 10.74 18.18 28.57
CA GLY A 544 10.74 19.35 29.44
C GLY A 544 10.45 20.68 28.72
N ASP A 545 10.96 20.89 27.50
CA ASP A 545 10.81 22.18 26.80
C ASP A 545 9.50 22.33 25.99
N ILE A 546 8.90 21.23 25.52
CA ILE A 546 7.69 21.28 24.68
C ILE A 546 6.44 20.99 25.52
N ASP A 547 5.42 21.83 25.31
CA ASP A 547 4.15 21.80 26.02
C ASP A 547 3.45 20.41 25.96
N PRO A 548 2.95 19.89 27.09
CA PRO A 548 2.26 18.60 27.15
C PRO A 548 1.10 18.44 26.15
N LEU A 549 0.28 19.48 25.94
CA LEU A 549 -0.88 19.45 25.03
C LEU A 549 -0.41 19.39 23.57
N PHE A 550 0.67 20.09 23.23
CA PHE A 550 1.29 19.98 21.91
C PHE A 550 1.80 18.56 21.66
N LYS A 551 2.53 17.97 22.62
CA LYS A 551 3.07 16.60 22.49
C LYS A 551 1.95 15.58 22.34
N GLU A 552 0.89 15.72 23.12
CA GLU A 552 -0.31 14.86 23.08
C GLU A 552 -1.00 14.92 21.70
N TYR A 553 -1.26 16.12 21.19
CA TYR A 553 -1.88 16.33 19.88
C TYR A 553 -0.99 15.86 18.72
N TRP A 554 0.32 16.04 18.81
CA TRP A 554 1.30 15.52 17.84
C TRP A 554 1.34 13.98 17.84
N CYS A 555 1.41 13.35 19.02
CA CYS A 555 1.32 11.89 19.18
C CYS A 555 0.04 11.31 18.56
N LYS A 556 -1.10 11.97 18.80
CA LYS A 556 -2.42 11.57 18.27
C LYS A 556 -2.70 12.03 16.84
N ARG A 557 -1.81 12.82 16.21
CA ARG A 557 -1.96 13.41 14.87
C ARG A 557 -3.22 14.27 14.69
N LEU A 558 -3.68 14.93 15.75
CA LEU A 558 -4.92 15.72 15.74
C LEU A 558 -4.78 17.03 14.96
N HIS A 559 -5.90 17.66 14.59
CA HIS A 559 -5.90 18.99 13.98
C HIS A 559 -5.35 20.04 14.96
N PRO A 560 -4.33 20.84 14.58
CA PRO A 560 -3.64 21.75 15.49
C PRO A 560 -4.44 22.97 15.99
N LYS A 561 -5.72 23.16 15.62
CA LYS A 561 -6.50 24.36 15.96
C LYS A 561 -6.46 24.70 17.46
N ASN A 562 -6.76 23.71 18.31
CA ASN A 562 -6.76 23.87 19.77
C ASN A 562 -5.36 24.14 20.35
N VAL A 563 -4.30 23.76 19.64
CA VAL A 563 -2.90 23.97 20.02
C VAL A 563 -2.44 25.38 19.62
N CYS A 564 -2.80 25.84 18.42
CA CYS A 564 -2.51 27.19 17.92
C CYS A 564 -2.98 28.30 18.87
N GLU A 565 -4.15 28.11 19.50
CA GLU A 565 -4.80 29.09 20.36
C GLU A 565 -4.31 29.06 21.82
N LYS A 566 -3.70 27.94 22.26
CA LYS A 566 -3.40 27.67 23.68
C LYS A 566 -1.91 27.51 24.01
N VAL A 567 -1.09 27.10 23.05
CA VAL A 567 0.32 26.75 23.27
C VAL A 567 1.25 27.82 22.70
N TYR A 568 2.33 28.12 23.44
CA TYR A 568 3.38 29.03 22.96
C TYR A 568 4.09 28.47 21.72
N ARG A 569 4.03 29.23 20.62
CA ARG A 569 4.65 28.89 19.33
C ARG A 569 6.16 29.07 19.38
N GLN A 570 6.89 28.16 18.75
CA GLN A 570 8.36 28.16 18.78
C GLN A 570 8.93 29.40 18.08
N PRO A 571 10.01 30.00 18.61
CA PRO A 571 10.49 31.30 18.12
C PRO A 571 11.01 31.18 16.68
N PRO A 572 10.72 32.16 15.80
CA PRO A 572 11.06 32.07 14.38
C PRO A 572 12.57 32.01 14.16
N LEU A 573 12.99 31.22 13.17
CA LEU A 573 14.40 30.86 12.90
C LEU A 573 15.36 32.06 13.03
N ARG A 574 16.44 31.91 13.81
CA ARG A 574 17.45 32.97 14.03
C ARG A 574 18.14 33.37 12.71
N GLU A 575 18.47 34.65 12.55
CA GLU A 575 18.92 35.18 11.25
C GLU A 575 20.27 34.60 10.76
N SER A 576 21.15 34.19 11.68
CA SER A 576 22.37 33.44 11.36
C SER A 576 22.07 32.14 10.61
N LEU A 577 21.02 31.42 11.03
CA LEU A 577 20.54 30.19 10.38
C LEU A 577 19.74 30.50 9.10
N ARG A 578 18.94 31.59 9.05
CA ARG A 578 18.30 32.06 7.78
C ARG A 578 19.31 32.36 6.66
N LYS A 579 20.55 32.69 7.04
CA LYS A 579 21.67 32.97 6.11
C LYS A 579 22.54 31.73 5.82
N GLY A 580 22.16 30.54 6.30
CA GLY A 580 22.87 29.27 6.04
C GLY A 580 24.30 29.20 6.60
N LYS A 581 24.70 30.14 7.47
CA LYS A 581 26.08 30.26 7.97
C LYS A 581 26.34 29.31 9.15
N LEU A 582 26.29 28.00 8.88
CA LEU A 582 26.82 26.97 9.75
C LEU A 582 28.33 27.18 9.98
N LYS A 583 28.84 26.96 11.20
CA LYS A 583 30.28 27.03 11.45
C LYS A 583 30.95 25.82 10.78
N LYS A 584 31.79 26.06 9.77
CA LYS A 584 32.56 25.00 9.08
C LYS A 584 33.37 24.10 10.04
N GLN A 585 33.76 24.61 11.22
CA GLN A 585 34.47 23.87 12.26
C GLN A 585 33.62 22.78 12.95
N GLU A 586 32.32 23.01 13.15
CA GLU A 586 31.42 22.03 13.81
C GLU A 586 31.20 20.82 12.89
N LEU A 587 31.11 21.07 11.58
CA LEU A 587 31.00 20.08 10.50
C LEU A 587 32.31 19.33 10.17
N ALA A 588 33.46 19.78 10.69
CA ALA A 588 34.74 19.16 10.36
C ALA A 588 34.87 17.75 10.99
N LEU A 589 35.12 16.75 10.16
CA LEU A 589 35.38 15.37 10.55
C LEU A 589 36.84 15.23 11.03
N THR A 590 37.04 15.21 12.34
CA THR A 590 38.33 14.89 12.95
C THR A 590 38.53 13.37 12.99
N LYS A 591 39.78 12.89 13.13
CA LYS A 591 40.07 11.45 13.30
C LYS A 591 39.25 10.82 14.44
N GLN A 592 39.08 11.55 15.55
CA GLN A 592 38.25 11.12 16.69
C GLN A 592 36.77 10.96 16.30
N LYS A 593 36.17 11.94 15.60
CA LYS A 593 34.79 11.83 15.11
C LYS A 593 34.63 10.65 14.14
N ILE A 594 35.58 10.44 13.22
CA ILE A 594 35.54 9.35 12.24
C ILE A 594 35.57 7.98 12.95
N THR A 595 36.51 7.77 13.88
CA THR A 595 36.58 6.52 14.66
C THR A 595 35.31 6.29 15.47
N LEU A 596 34.73 7.33 16.06
CA LEU A 596 33.50 7.21 16.85
C LEU A 596 32.26 6.96 15.97
N ILE A 597 32.18 7.56 14.78
CA ILE A 597 31.15 7.25 13.76
C ILE A 597 31.26 5.80 13.29
N GLN A 598 32.47 5.29 13.04
CA GLN A 598 32.70 3.91 12.60
C GLN A 598 32.31 2.90 13.70
N ALA A 599 32.65 3.19 14.96
CA ALA A 599 32.20 2.39 16.10
C ALA A 599 30.67 2.40 16.23
N ALA A 600 30.03 3.57 16.08
CA ALA A 600 28.58 3.71 16.14
C ALA A 600 27.86 3.00 14.98
N ASP A 601 28.35 3.09 13.74
CA ASP A 601 27.79 2.36 12.60
C ASP A 601 27.98 0.83 12.72
N SER A 602 28.99 0.37 13.47
CA SER A 602 29.23 -1.06 13.74
C SER A 602 28.30 -1.61 14.83
N ILE A 603 28.25 -0.95 16.00
CA ILE A 603 27.39 -1.34 17.13
C ILE A 603 25.92 -1.14 16.74
N GLY A 604 25.61 -0.06 16.05
CA GLY A 604 24.27 0.37 15.67
C GLY A 604 23.51 -0.59 14.76
N LYS A 605 24.18 -1.25 13.82
CA LYS A 605 23.55 -2.22 12.92
C LYS A 605 22.95 -3.44 13.64
N LYS A 606 23.34 -3.66 14.90
CA LYS A 606 22.91 -4.81 15.72
C LYS A 606 21.49 -4.67 16.26
N ILE A 607 20.88 -3.49 16.15
CA ILE A 607 19.45 -3.29 16.43
C ILE A 607 18.54 -3.58 15.22
N GLN A 608 19.09 -4.05 14.10
CA GLN A 608 18.31 -4.39 12.91
C GLN A 608 17.60 -5.73 13.09
N TYR A 609 16.26 -5.72 13.00
CA TYR A 609 15.46 -6.94 12.84
C TYR A 609 15.58 -7.48 11.42
N ASP A 610 15.81 -8.79 11.29
CA ASP A 610 15.67 -9.55 10.04
C ASP A 610 14.24 -10.11 9.93
N CYS A 611 13.30 -9.19 9.74
CA CYS A 611 11.86 -9.43 9.77
C CYS A 611 11.16 -8.61 8.66
N PRO A 612 10.10 -9.14 8.02
CA PRO A 612 9.29 -8.38 7.06
C PRO A 612 8.78 -7.06 7.65
N GLY A 613 8.79 -5.99 6.85
CA GLY A 613 8.35 -4.66 7.29
C GLY A 613 9.33 -3.90 8.19
N PHE A 614 10.57 -4.37 8.39
CA PHE A 614 11.65 -3.64 9.06
C PHE A 614 12.78 -3.25 8.10
N LEU A 615 12.61 -2.11 7.43
CA LEU A 615 13.62 -1.57 6.52
C LEU A 615 14.90 -1.11 7.27
N PRO A 616 16.12 -1.39 6.77
CA PRO A 616 17.34 -0.92 7.41
C PRO A 616 17.51 0.59 7.28
N ASN A 617 17.58 1.28 8.43
CA ASN A 617 17.78 2.74 8.50
C ASN A 617 19.17 3.08 9.08
N ARG A 618 20.06 3.61 8.22
CA ARG A 618 21.45 3.95 8.57
C ARG A 618 21.54 4.97 9.71
N ARG A 619 20.61 5.92 9.77
CA ARG A 619 20.59 7.01 10.75
C ARG A 619 20.16 6.52 12.13
N GLN A 620 19.16 5.65 12.18
CA GLN A 620 18.74 4.97 13.41
C GLN A 620 19.82 4.00 13.92
N HIS A 621 20.51 3.28 13.02
CA HIS A 621 21.68 2.48 13.42
C HIS A 621 22.74 3.37 14.07
N ARG A 622 23.18 4.46 13.43
CA ARG A 622 24.19 5.36 14.01
C ARG A 622 23.76 5.95 15.36
N MET A 623 22.50 6.36 15.48
CA MET A 623 21.90 6.81 16.74
C MET A 623 22.04 5.75 17.84
N ALA A 624 21.64 4.51 17.54
CA ALA A 624 21.72 3.38 18.46
C ALA A 624 23.16 3.12 18.91
N GLY A 625 24.13 3.21 17.99
CA GLY A 625 25.55 3.08 18.29
C GLY A 625 26.08 4.18 19.21
N PHE A 626 25.82 5.46 18.93
CA PHE A 626 26.24 6.56 19.80
C PHE A 626 25.60 6.48 21.19
N ALA A 627 24.30 6.16 21.26
CA ALA A 627 23.58 6.00 22.51
C ALA A 627 24.16 4.86 23.36
N ALA A 628 24.42 3.69 22.76
CA ALA A 628 25.01 2.55 23.46
C ALA A 628 26.43 2.85 23.97
N ILE A 629 27.27 3.53 23.19
CA ILE A 629 28.62 3.97 23.62
C ILE A 629 28.52 5.00 24.75
N GLU A 630 27.63 6.00 24.65
CA GLU A 630 27.46 6.99 25.71
C GLU A 630 26.96 6.34 27.01
N ILE A 631 25.96 5.46 26.93
CA ILE A 631 25.48 4.67 28.08
C ILE A 631 26.64 3.89 28.72
N ALA A 632 27.47 3.19 27.92
CA ALA A 632 28.62 2.47 28.44
C ALA A 632 29.62 3.39 29.18
N GLN A 633 29.92 4.57 28.61
CA GLN A 633 30.80 5.56 29.20
C GLN A 633 30.25 6.15 30.51
N LYS A 634 28.96 6.51 30.58
CA LYS A 634 28.32 7.07 31.80
C LYS A 634 28.13 6.01 32.88
N VAL A 635 27.58 4.84 32.53
CA VAL A 635 27.31 3.74 33.49
C VAL A 635 28.62 3.20 34.08
N SER A 636 29.65 2.99 33.26
CA SER A 636 30.97 2.57 33.77
C SER A 636 31.65 3.64 34.65
N LYS A 637 31.29 4.93 34.51
CA LYS A 637 31.69 5.98 35.46
C LYS A 637 30.91 5.89 36.77
N ALA A 638 29.61 5.64 36.73
CA ALA A 638 28.76 5.47 37.91
C ALA A 638 29.16 4.23 38.73
N TRP A 639 29.31 3.06 38.08
CA TRP A 639 29.74 1.82 38.74
C TRP A 639 31.14 1.92 39.37
N ARG A 640 32.06 2.70 38.78
CA ARG A 640 33.35 3.04 39.42
C ARG A 640 33.18 3.79 40.74
N SER A 641 32.24 4.74 40.80
CA SER A 641 31.94 5.50 42.02
C SER A 641 31.30 4.61 43.08
N LEU A 642 30.26 3.86 42.71
CA LEU A 642 29.55 2.93 43.60
C LEU A 642 30.50 1.86 44.18
N LYS A 643 31.43 1.33 43.37
CA LYS A 643 32.44 0.38 43.85
C LYS A 643 33.43 1.00 44.85
N ALA A 644 33.73 2.30 44.73
CA ALA A 644 34.56 3.01 45.69
C ALA A 644 33.82 3.23 47.03
N GLU A 645 32.54 3.58 46.99
CA GLU A 645 31.68 3.73 48.18
C GLU A 645 31.54 2.41 48.96
N LEU A 646 31.24 1.31 48.26
CA LEU A 646 31.15 -0.03 48.86
C LEU A 646 32.47 -0.44 49.55
N LYS A 647 33.62 -0.15 48.92
CA LYS A 647 34.96 -0.36 49.53
C LYS A 647 35.25 0.61 50.68
N GLY A 648 34.65 1.81 50.69
CA GLY A 648 34.76 2.79 51.77
C GLY A 648 33.98 2.37 53.02
N SER A 649 32.72 1.96 52.85
CA SER A 649 31.83 1.49 53.92
C SER A 649 32.45 0.32 54.71
N ASN A 650 33.02 -0.66 54.00
CA ASN A 650 33.72 -1.79 54.61
C ASN A 650 35.00 -1.41 55.38
N LYS A 651 35.57 -0.21 55.16
CA LYS A 651 36.66 0.34 55.99
C LYS A 651 36.14 1.14 57.18
N SER A 652 35.08 1.93 57.02
CA SER A 652 34.49 2.70 58.13
C SER A 652 33.88 1.82 59.23
N ASN A 653 33.37 0.63 58.91
CA ASN A 653 32.84 -0.31 59.91
C ASN A 653 33.88 -0.81 60.94
N SER A 654 35.17 -0.45 60.81
CA SER A 654 36.19 -0.68 61.84
C SER A 654 36.24 0.40 62.95
N ARG A 655 35.62 1.58 62.79
CA ARG A 655 35.61 2.67 63.79
C ARG A 655 34.30 3.46 63.79
N TYR A 656 33.77 3.72 64.99
CA TYR A 656 32.51 4.44 65.31
C TYR A 656 31.20 3.68 65.04
N GLY A 657 30.76 2.94 66.06
CA GLY A 657 29.33 2.70 66.26
C GLY A 657 28.60 3.94 66.81
N LYS A 658 27.27 3.94 66.71
CA LYS A 658 26.30 4.98 67.16
C LYS A 658 26.29 6.30 66.35
N ARG A 659 25.39 6.37 65.36
CA ARG A 659 24.27 7.34 65.40
C ARG A 659 23.04 6.85 64.62
N ALA A 660 21.90 7.43 64.95
CA ALA A 660 20.58 6.82 64.76
C ALA A 660 20.04 6.87 63.33
N ARG A 661 19.11 5.94 63.03
CA ARG A 661 18.15 6.01 61.92
C ARG A 661 17.50 7.40 61.88
N ARG A 662 17.49 8.08 60.73
CA ARG A 662 16.52 9.14 60.43
C ARG A 662 15.64 8.68 59.27
N ARG A 663 14.34 8.59 59.52
CA ARG A 663 13.32 8.17 58.55
C ARG A 663 12.73 9.43 57.94
N GLU A 664 13.22 9.82 56.77
CA GLU A 664 12.67 10.98 56.07
C GLU A 664 11.30 10.63 55.45
N ARG A 665 10.41 11.61 55.39
CA ARG A 665 9.02 11.43 54.94
C ARG A 665 8.91 11.82 53.47
N LEU A 666 8.05 11.11 52.74
CA LEU A 666 7.52 11.55 51.46
C LEU A 666 6.84 12.91 51.63
N ASN A 667 7.23 13.90 50.83
CA ASN A 667 6.50 15.15 50.67
C ASN A 667 5.58 15.02 49.45
N MET A 668 4.28 15.22 49.64
CA MET A 668 3.32 15.32 48.54
C MET A 668 3.53 16.63 47.76
N PRO A 669 3.50 16.62 46.42
CA PRO A 669 3.47 17.85 45.63
C PRO A 669 2.10 18.53 45.77
N SER A 670 2.09 19.84 46.07
CA SER A 670 0.88 20.64 46.14
C SER A 670 0.35 21.00 44.75
N GLN A 671 -0.96 20.90 44.53
CA GLN A 671 -1.62 21.47 43.35
C GLN A 671 -1.35 22.97 43.23
N ASN A 672 -1.27 23.49 42.01
CA ASN A 672 -1.69 24.85 41.71
C ASN A 672 -2.23 24.98 40.28
N ARG A 673 -3.16 25.92 40.08
CA ARG A 673 -3.89 26.13 38.83
C ARG A 673 -3.24 27.23 37.98
N GLY A 674 -3.39 27.15 36.65
CA GLY A 674 -3.01 28.25 35.75
C GLY A 674 -4.00 29.42 35.75
N GLY A 675 -3.54 30.61 35.35
CA GLY A 675 -4.37 31.82 35.23
C GLY A 675 -3.58 33.02 34.66
N ALA A 676 -3.98 33.46 33.46
CA ALA A 676 -3.27 34.42 32.60
C ALA A 676 -3.03 35.85 33.15
N GLY A 677 -2.08 36.58 32.56
CA GLY A 677 -1.94 38.04 32.67
C GLY A 677 -0.63 38.60 32.11
N CYS A 678 -0.69 39.58 31.20
CA CYS A 678 0.50 40.25 30.63
C CYS A 678 0.66 41.67 31.15
N SER A 679 1.91 42.13 31.38
CA SER A 679 2.37 43.51 31.08
C SER A 679 3.87 43.72 31.31
N THR A 680 4.40 44.82 30.77
CA THR A 680 5.83 45.15 30.66
C THR A 680 6.36 46.08 31.76
N SER A 681 7.58 45.86 32.25
CA SER A 681 8.55 46.93 32.56
C SER A 681 9.97 46.38 32.81
N THR A 682 10.99 47.20 32.53
CA THR A 682 12.41 46.90 32.79
C THR A 682 12.88 47.52 34.10
N ALA A 683 13.48 46.73 35.01
CA ALA A 683 14.75 47.06 35.69
C ALA A 683 15.24 45.93 36.63
N VAL A 684 16.54 45.71 36.56
CA VAL A 684 17.44 44.95 37.46
C VAL A 684 17.11 45.09 38.96
N GLU A 685 16.90 43.97 39.70
CA GLU A 685 17.89 43.44 40.67
C GLU A 685 17.57 42.02 41.23
N THR A 686 18.63 41.24 41.46
CA THR A 686 18.80 39.98 42.25
C THR A 686 17.63 39.03 42.64
N SER A 687 17.73 37.78 42.15
CA SER A 687 17.22 36.51 42.73
C SER A 687 15.69 36.28 42.80
N SER A 688 15.17 35.05 42.71
CA SER A 688 15.81 33.73 42.80
C SER A 688 15.65 32.86 41.54
N SER A 689 16.75 32.24 41.11
CA SER A 689 16.74 31.18 40.10
C SER A 689 16.60 29.81 40.75
N TYR A 690 15.81 28.90 40.16
CA TYR A 690 15.99 27.45 40.37
C TYR A 690 17.25 26.98 39.66
N GLY A 691 18.40 27.36 40.22
CA GLY A 691 19.70 26.88 39.75
C GLY A 691 19.92 25.44 40.21
N ILE A 692 20.29 24.57 39.27
CA ILE A 692 21.11 23.41 39.62
C ILE A 692 22.44 24.00 40.08
N VAL A 693 22.66 24.02 41.40
CA VAL A 693 23.92 24.49 41.99
C VAL A 693 25.04 23.54 41.56
N ASP A 694 26.16 24.10 41.11
CA ASP A 694 27.39 23.38 40.73
C ASP A 694 28.08 22.81 41.98
N ASP A 695 27.47 21.79 42.57
CA ASP A 695 27.90 21.15 43.81
C ASP A 695 29.05 20.18 43.55
N ARG A 696 30.27 20.67 43.72
CA ARG A 696 31.49 19.87 43.57
C ARG A 696 31.50 18.69 44.54
N SER A 697 31.55 17.48 43.98
CA SER A 697 31.89 16.23 44.66
C SER A 697 30.93 15.75 45.76
N SER A 698 29.63 15.72 45.48
CA SER A 698 28.76 14.67 46.01
C SER A 698 28.59 13.54 44.98
N SER A 699 28.91 12.29 45.36
CA SER A 699 28.75 11.12 44.48
C SER A 699 27.27 10.70 44.49
N ARG A 700 26.59 10.93 43.36
CA ARG A 700 25.23 10.42 43.13
C ARG A 700 25.31 9.20 42.22
N SER A 701 24.70 8.10 42.64
CA SER A 701 24.45 6.97 41.74
C SER A 701 23.50 7.40 40.64
N ILE A 702 23.81 7.02 39.39
CA ILE A 702 22.88 7.17 38.28
C ILE A 702 21.65 6.27 38.50
N SER A 703 20.47 6.74 38.14
CA SER A 703 19.19 6.03 38.22
C SER A 703 18.87 5.28 36.93
N TRP A 704 17.90 4.37 36.99
CA TRP A 704 17.39 3.67 35.81
C TRP A 704 16.86 4.67 34.76
N GLN A 705 16.14 5.69 35.18
CA GLN A 705 15.51 6.67 34.30
C GLN A 705 16.56 7.56 33.61
N GLU A 706 17.63 7.93 34.30
CA GLU A 706 18.74 8.68 33.68
C GLU A 706 19.46 7.87 32.60
N VAL A 707 19.68 6.56 32.80
CA VAL A 707 20.25 5.68 31.78
C VAL A 707 19.36 5.61 30.54
N TYR A 708 18.05 5.36 30.72
CA TYR A 708 17.10 5.30 29.61
C TYR A 708 16.92 6.66 28.92
N THR A 709 16.99 7.78 29.65
CA THR A 709 16.90 9.14 29.08
C THR A 709 18.03 9.46 28.10
N LEU A 710 19.21 8.84 28.23
CA LEU A 710 20.26 8.96 27.22
C LEU A 710 19.79 8.41 25.86
N ALA A 711 19.27 7.18 25.84
CA ALA A 711 18.75 6.56 24.62
C ALA A 711 17.50 7.27 24.07
N VAL A 712 16.60 7.75 24.94
CA VAL A 712 15.41 8.53 24.51
C VAL A 712 15.82 9.81 23.80
N ARG A 713 16.74 10.60 24.37
CA ARG A 713 17.24 11.84 23.74
C ARG A 713 17.89 11.57 22.38
N TRP A 714 18.69 10.51 22.28
CA TRP A 714 19.27 10.08 21.01
C TRP A 714 18.20 9.67 19.98
N ARG A 715 17.16 8.93 20.40
CA ARG A 715 16.05 8.50 19.53
C ARG A 715 15.13 9.64 19.09
N GLN A 716 15.00 10.69 19.91
CA GLN A 716 14.26 11.92 19.60
C GLN A 716 14.92 12.73 18.48
N ILE A 717 16.25 12.90 18.52
CA ILE A 717 16.97 13.72 17.52
C ILE A 717 17.29 12.97 16.21
N SER A 718 17.18 11.63 16.20
CA SER A 718 17.41 10.87 14.96
C SER A 718 16.27 11.03 13.96
N GLU A 719 15.05 10.65 14.29
CA GLU A 719 13.91 10.76 13.36
C GLU A 719 12.92 11.79 13.89
N PRO A 720 13.08 13.08 13.56
CA PRO A 720 12.24 14.13 14.15
C PRO A 720 10.76 14.03 13.78
N CYS A 721 10.42 13.22 12.76
CA CYS A 721 9.06 12.90 12.36
C CYS A 721 8.36 11.86 13.25
N ASP A 722 9.08 11.11 14.09
CA ASP A 722 8.47 10.23 15.09
C ASP A 722 8.26 10.97 16.42
N PRO A 723 7.02 11.12 16.91
CA PRO A 723 6.76 11.61 18.26
C PRO A 723 7.20 10.56 19.30
N VAL A 724 8.42 10.72 19.81
CA VAL A 724 9.01 9.92 20.89
C VAL A 724 9.08 10.78 22.14
N VAL A 725 8.12 10.62 23.05
CA VAL A 725 8.00 11.37 24.31
C VAL A 725 7.64 10.42 25.44
N TRP A 726 8.03 10.75 26.67
CA TRP A 726 7.65 9.97 27.85
C TRP A 726 6.15 10.15 28.13
N VAL A 727 5.41 9.05 28.31
CA VAL A 727 3.94 9.13 28.40
C VAL A 727 3.46 9.87 29.66
N ASN A 728 4.21 9.79 30.78
CA ASN A 728 3.94 10.61 31.97
C ASN A 728 4.30 12.11 31.84
N LYS A 729 4.66 12.56 30.63
CA LYS A 729 4.90 13.98 30.28
C LYS A 729 3.87 14.52 29.28
N LEU A 730 2.81 13.75 28.99
CA LEU A 730 1.59 14.22 28.33
C LEU A 730 0.64 14.92 29.33
N SER A 731 -0.43 15.53 28.83
CA SER A 731 -1.40 16.29 29.62
C SER A 731 -2.52 15.41 30.21
N GLU A 732 -3.73 15.49 29.67
CA GLU A 732 -4.88 14.76 30.22
C GLU A 732 -4.77 13.27 29.90
N GLU A 733 -4.15 12.92 28.77
CA GLU A 733 -4.08 11.55 28.25
C GLU A 733 -3.12 10.62 29.01
N PHE A 734 -2.27 11.12 29.90
CA PHE A 734 -1.60 10.24 30.87
C PHE A 734 -2.62 9.60 31.82
N ASN A 735 -3.66 10.36 32.20
CA ASN A 735 -4.71 9.91 33.12
C ASN A 735 -5.75 9.01 32.42
N SER A 736 -5.95 9.17 31.10
CA SER A 736 -6.78 8.26 30.29
C SER A 736 -6.10 6.90 30.02
N GLY A 737 -4.79 6.80 30.25
CA GLY A 737 -4.00 5.60 29.97
C GLY A 737 -3.53 5.50 28.52
N PHE A 738 -2.99 6.60 27.95
CA PHE A 738 -2.34 6.59 26.64
C PHE A 738 -1.41 5.39 26.48
N GLY A 739 -1.51 4.70 25.34
CA GLY A 739 -0.70 3.51 25.03
C GLY A 739 -0.57 3.27 23.54
N SER A 740 0.42 2.47 23.14
CA SER A 740 0.59 2.06 21.75
C SER A 740 -0.57 1.16 21.29
N HIS A 741 -1.15 1.44 20.12
CA HIS A 741 -2.01 0.48 19.40
C HIS A 741 -1.18 -0.21 18.32
N THR A 742 -1.03 -1.53 18.46
CA THR A 742 -0.19 -2.36 17.58
C THR A 742 -1.05 -3.48 16.99
N PRO A 743 -1.78 -3.23 15.89
CA PRO A 743 -2.61 -4.24 15.24
C PRO A 743 -1.78 -5.30 14.53
N MET A 744 -2.21 -6.56 14.65
CA MET A 744 -1.75 -7.69 13.82
C MET A 744 -2.71 -7.92 12.65
N ILE A 745 -4.01 -7.72 12.90
CA ILE A 745 -5.09 -7.69 11.91
C ILE A 745 -5.85 -6.37 12.08
N LEU A 746 -6.19 -5.71 10.98
CA LEU A 746 -7.01 -4.49 10.95
C LEU A 746 -8.07 -4.58 9.84
N GLY A 747 -9.32 -4.83 10.22
CA GLY A 747 -10.37 -5.22 9.28
C GLY A 747 -10.06 -6.62 8.73
N GLN A 748 -9.86 -6.73 7.42
CA GLN A 748 -9.33 -7.94 6.78
C GLN A 748 -7.81 -7.87 6.50
N ALA A 749 -7.16 -6.72 6.72
CA ALA A 749 -5.74 -6.56 6.41
C ALA A 749 -4.84 -7.22 7.47
N LYS A 750 -3.85 -8.00 7.02
CA LYS A 750 -2.78 -8.57 7.86
C LYS A 750 -1.60 -7.61 7.89
N VAL A 751 -1.22 -7.13 9.07
CA VAL A 751 -0.17 -6.11 9.19
C VAL A 751 1.21 -6.77 9.09
N VAL A 752 1.86 -6.66 7.93
CA VAL A 752 3.15 -7.31 7.55
C VAL A 752 4.14 -7.48 8.71
N ARG A 753 4.36 -6.42 9.48
CA ARG A 753 5.34 -6.35 10.57
C ARG A 753 5.00 -7.19 11.81
N TYR A 754 3.70 -7.35 12.09
CA TYR A 754 3.19 -7.87 13.37
C TYR A 754 2.33 -9.13 13.24
N PHE A 755 1.73 -9.37 12.06
CA PHE A 755 1.01 -10.61 11.78
C PHE A 755 1.83 -11.90 12.01
N PRO A 756 3.17 -11.95 11.84
CA PRO A 756 3.95 -13.13 12.23
C PRO A 756 3.81 -13.56 13.70
N ASN A 757 3.39 -12.65 14.60
CA ASN A 757 3.12 -12.94 16.00
C ASN A 757 1.64 -13.31 16.28
N TYR A 758 0.79 -13.41 15.24
CA TYR A 758 -0.65 -13.62 15.38
C TYR A 758 -1.01 -14.86 16.20
N GLU A 759 -0.50 -16.03 15.80
CA GLU A 759 -0.86 -17.32 16.38
C GLU A 759 -0.44 -17.39 17.86
N ARG A 760 0.81 -17.04 18.17
CA ARG A 760 1.31 -16.96 19.55
C ARG A 760 0.50 -15.98 20.41
N THR A 761 0.06 -14.85 19.84
CA THR A 761 -0.76 -13.87 20.57
C THR A 761 -2.19 -14.39 20.80
N LEU A 762 -2.75 -15.13 19.84
CA LEU A 762 -4.03 -15.83 19.99
C LEU A 762 -3.94 -16.91 21.08
N ASP A 763 -2.86 -17.70 21.11
CA ASP A 763 -2.63 -18.74 22.12
C ASP A 763 -2.38 -18.18 23.52
N ILE A 764 -1.62 -17.08 23.65
CA ILE A 764 -1.51 -16.35 24.92
C ILE A 764 -2.86 -15.77 25.33
N SER A 765 -3.66 -15.22 24.41
CA SER A 765 -5.01 -14.73 24.74
C SER A 765 -5.90 -15.87 25.28
N LYS A 766 -5.94 -17.02 24.62
CA LYS A 766 -6.67 -18.21 25.09
C LYS A 766 -6.23 -18.68 26.46
N THR A 767 -4.92 -18.67 26.72
CA THR A 767 -4.32 -19.03 28.02
C THR A 767 -4.73 -18.05 29.12
N VAL A 768 -4.58 -16.74 28.88
CA VAL A 768 -5.01 -15.66 29.78
C VAL A 768 -6.50 -15.77 30.12
N ILE A 769 -7.35 -15.99 29.12
CA ILE A 769 -8.80 -16.14 29.29
C ILE A 769 -9.13 -17.36 30.15
N LYS A 770 -8.48 -18.50 29.90
CA LYS A 770 -8.66 -19.74 30.66
C LYS A 770 -8.29 -19.57 32.13
N GLU A 771 -7.16 -18.94 32.41
CA GLU A 771 -6.65 -18.77 33.79
C GLU A 771 -7.38 -17.68 34.57
N ARG A 772 -7.73 -16.55 33.94
CA ARG A 772 -8.50 -15.48 34.58
C ARG A 772 -9.99 -15.84 34.72
N THR A 773 -10.52 -16.67 33.81
CA THR A 773 -11.94 -17.08 33.70
C THR A 773 -12.92 -15.95 33.35
N TYR A 774 -12.40 -14.78 32.98
CA TYR A 774 -13.15 -13.61 32.52
C TYR A 774 -12.33 -12.79 31.51
N VAL A 775 -13.02 -11.92 30.79
CA VAL A 775 -12.45 -10.82 30.00
C VAL A 775 -13.12 -9.50 30.37
N TYR A 776 -12.62 -8.38 29.83
CA TYR A 776 -13.26 -7.08 29.94
C TYR A 776 -13.92 -6.72 28.62
N SER A 777 -15.12 -6.12 28.66
CA SER A 777 -15.74 -5.51 27.49
C SER A 777 -14.98 -4.26 27.04
N LYS A 778 -15.33 -3.74 25.86
CA LYS A 778 -14.93 -2.40 25.37
C LYS A 778 -15.27 -1.23 26.32
N THR A 779 -16.16 -1.46 27.30
CA THR A 779 -16.58 -0.50 28.33
C THR A 779 -16.03 -0.85 29.71
N ASP A 780 -14.97 -1.66 29.77
CA ASP A 780 -14.26 -2.13 30.97
C ASP A 780 -15.14 -2.92 31.98
N GLN A 781 -16.25 -3.50 31.51
CA GLN A 781 -17.13 -4.36 32.32
C GLN A 781 -16.67 -5.82 32.27
N ILE A 782 -16.78 -6.56 33.39
CA ILE A 782 -16.27 -7.94 33.48
C ILE A 782 -17.27 -8.93 32.86
N ILE A 783 -16.80 -9.67 31.85
CA ILE A 783 -17.52 -10.75 31.17
C ILE A 783 -17.00 -12.08 31.71
N HIS A 784 -17.76 -12.74 32.58
CA HIS A 784 -17.39 -14.04 33.16
C HIS A 784 -17.70 -15.21 32.21
N LEU A 785 -16.71 -16.09 31.99
CA LEU A 785 -16.78 -17.22 31.06
C LEU A 785 -16.86 -18.59 31.76
N LEU A 786 -17.02 -18.59 33.10
CA LEU A 786 -17.18 -19.77 33.97
C LEU A 786 -18.42 -20.65 33.71
N LYS A 787 -19.27 -20.30 32.74
CA LYS A 787 -20.53 -20.98 32.45
C LYS A 787 -20.51 -21.62 31.06
N ASP A 788 -21.37 -22.61 30.90
CA ASP A 788 -21.79 -23.12 29.58
C ASP A 788 -20.68 -23.72 28.71
N GLY A 789 -19.55 -24.14 29.31
CA GLY A 789 -18.43 -24.81 28.60
C GLY A 789 -17.52 -23.88 27.79
N LYS A 790 -17.71 -22.55 27.91
CA LYS A 790 -17.00 -21.56 27.09
C LYS A 790 -15.47 -21.57 27.25
N LEU A 791 -14.94 -21.97 28.41
CA LEU A 791 -13.49 -22.05 28.63
C LEU A 791 -12.85 -23.16 27.78
N GLU A 792 -13.53 -24.29 27.64
CA GLU A 792 -13.13 -25.38 26.74
C GLU A 792 -13.22 -24.94 25.28
N GLU A 793 -14.28 -24.24 24.88
CA GLU A 793 -14.43 -23.68 23.53
C GLU A 793 -13.32 -22.68 23.19
N VAL A 794 -12.99 -21.77 24.12
CA VAL A 794 -11.90 -20.78 23.96
C VAL A 794 -10.58 -21.47 23.62
N ILE A 795 -10.23 -22.59 24.26
CA ILE A 795 -8.97 -23.32 23.98
C ILE A 795 -8.94 -23.84 22.53
N HIS A 796 -10.09 -24.26 22.00
CA HIS A 796 -10.21 -24.83 20.65
C HIS A 796 -10.38 -23.77 19.55
N ALA A 797 -10.54 -22.49 19.90
CA ALA A 797 -10.62 -21.39 18.95
C ALA A 797 -9.34 -21.26 18.10
N LYS A 798 -9.53 -21.09 16.78
CA LYS A 798 -8.47 -21.03 15.76
C LYS A 798 -8.33 -19.65 15.11
N SER A 799 -9.32 -18.78 15.31
CA SER A 799 -9.42 -17.47 14.69
C SER A 799 -10.00 -16.41 15.63
N CYS A 800 -9.91 -15.15 15.22
CA CYS A 800 -10.59 -14.06 15.92
C CYS A 800 -12.12 -14.18 15.89
N SER A 801 -12.69 -14.77 14.83
CA SER A 801 -14.13 -14.99 14.72
C SER A 801 -14.62 -15.98 15.77
N ASP A 802 -13.87 -17.09 15.97
CA ASP A 802 -14.21 -18.08 16.99
C ASP A 802 -14.25 -17.45 18.39
N LEU A 803 -13.19 -16.73 18.78
CA LEU A 803 -13.14 -16.05 20.08
C LEU A 803 -14.24 -14.99 20.24
N TYR A 804 -14.52 -14.21 19.19
CA TYR A 804 -15.61 -13.23 19.22
C TYR A 804 -16.96 -13.91 19.44
N ASN A 805 -17.24 -15.01 18.74
CA ASN A 805 -18.50 -15.73 18.84
C ASN A 805 -18.69 -16.41 20.21
N ILE A 806 -17.59 -16.91 20.82
CA ILE A 806 -17.64 -17.52 22.16
C ILE A 806 -17.84 -16.46 23.25
N VAL A 807 -17.16 -15.31 23.17
CA VAL A 807 -17.34 -14.22 24.15
C VAL A 807 -18.69 -13.52 23.97
N GLY A 808 -19.00 -13.09 22.74
CA GLY A 808 -20.26 -12.48 22.32
C GLY A 808 -20.20 -10.98 21.96
N GLU A 809 -19.14 -10.28 22.35
CA GLU A 809 -18.97 -8.83 22.15
C GLU A 809 -17.48 -8.41 22.05
N ASP A 810 -17.24 -7.14 21.70
CA ASP A 810 -15.92 -6.50 21.69
C ASP A 810 -15.24 -6.58 23.08
N PHE A 811 -14.06 -7.21 23.14
CA PHE A 811 -13.39 -7.48 24.42
C PHE A 811 -11.88 -7.22 24.43
N TRP A 812 -11.32 -7.18 25.64
CA TRP A 812 -9.88 -7.24 25.88
C TRP A 812 -9.53 -8.11 27.09
N SER A 813 -8.32 -8.66 27.10
CA SER A 813 -7.74 -9.40 28.22
C SER A 813 -6.31 -8.93 28.49
N ALA A 814 -5.86 -8.91 29.74
CA ALA A 814 -4.50 -8.51 30.10
C ALA A 814 -3.61 -9.73 30.35
N THR A 815 -2.44 -9.76 29.71
CA THR A 815 -1.31 -10.56 30.21
C THR A 815 -0.85 -10.00 31.55
N TRP A 816 0.05 -10.71 32.23
CA TRP A 816 0.66 -10.27 33.48
C TRP A 816 2.15 -10.57 33.49
N CYS A 817 2.88 -9.86 34.34
CA CYS A 817 4.30 -10.07 34.57
C CYS A 817 4.53 -10.34 36.05
N ASN A 818 5.29 -11.40 36.37
CA ASN A 818 5.72 -11.66 37.74
C ASN A 818 6.68 -10.55 38.21
N SER A 819 6.46 -9.98 39.40
CA SER A 819 7.30 -8.92 39.99
C SER A 819 8.51 -9.50 40.71
N THR A 820 9.69 -8.91 40.51
CA THR A 820 10.88 -9.15 41.36
C THR A 820 11.03 -8.13 42.48
N ALA A 821 10.39 -6.95 42.37
CA ALA A 821 10.37 -5.94 43.43
C ALA A 821 9.40 -6.28 44.59
N PHE A 822 8.32 -7.01 44.31
CA PHE A 822 7.26 -7.30 45.27
C PHE A 822 6.88 -8.79 45.22
N GLU A 823 7.33 -9.56 46.20
CA GLU A 823 7.09 -11.01 46.30
C GLU A 823 5.60 -11.36 46.17
N GLY A 824 5.26 -12.24 45.23
CA GLY A 824 3.89 -12.68 44.94
C GLY A 824 3.01 -11.66 44.19
N LYS A 825 3.52 -10.48 43.83
CA LYS A 825 2.77 -9.51 43.02
C LYS A 825 2.85 -9.85 41.53
N GLN A 826 1.71 -9.74 40.86
CA GLN A 826 1.62 -9.71 39.40
C GLN A 826 1.35 -8.28 38.94
N LEU A 827 2.16 -7.77 38.02
CA LEU A 827 1.95 -6.48 37.36
C LEU A 827 1.02 -6.68 36.15
N GLU A 828 0.24 -5.66 35.78
CA GLU A 828 -0.52 -5.68 34.52
C GLU A 828 0.47 -5.73 33.35
N GLY A 829 0.38 -6.77 32.52
CA GLY A 829 1.15 -6.90 31.28
C GLY A 829 0.49 -6.12 30.15
N THR A 830 0.68 -6.54 28.90
CA THR A 830 0.03 -5.90 27.75
C THR A 830 -1.40 -6.43 27.56
N ARG A 831 -2.33 -5.56 27.15
CA ARG A 831 -3.71 -5.96 26.82
C ARG A 831 -3.79 -6.48 25.40
N ILE A 832 -4.39 -7.64 25.21
CA ILE A 832 -4.77 -8.18 23.90
C ILE A 832 -6.22 -7.77 23.66
N THR A 833 -6.50 -7.07 22.57
CA THR A 833 -7.84 -6.58 22.23
C THR A 833 -8.38 -7.28 20.99
N LEU A 834 -9.68 -7.57 20.99
CA LEU A 834 -10.39 -8.11 19.85
C LEU A 834 -11.70 -7.34 19.68
N LEU A 835 -11.74 -6.50 18.64
CA LEU A 835 -12.91 -5.68 18.29
C LEU A 835 -13.42 -6.06 16.90
N LYS A 836 -14.73 -6.14 16.70
CA LYS A 836 -15.33 -6.37 15.37
C LYS A 836 -15.32 -5.08 14.54
N MET A 837 -14.93 -5.20 13.28
CA MET A 837 -14.76 -4.09 12.33
C MET A 837 -15.56 -4.37 11.06
N GLY A 838 -16.71 -3.72 10.91
CA GLY A 838 -17.66 -4.02 9.82
C GLY A 838 -18.31 -5.39 10.01
N GLU A 839 -18.76 -6.02 8.92
CA GLU A 839 -19.41 -7.34 9.00
C GLU A 839 -18.39 -8.49 9.06
N HIS A 840 -17.24 -8.33 8.40
CA HIS A 840 -16.30 -9.42 8.07
C HIS A 840 -14.86 -9.20 8.57
N GLY A 841 -14.57 -8.11 9.30
CA GLY A 841 -13.22 -7.76 9.76
C GLY A 841 -13.09 -7.65 11.29
N PHE A 842 -11.84 -7.57 11.76
CA PHE A 842 -11.49 -7.39 13.19
C PHE A 842 -10.29 -6.44 13.39
N ASP A 843 -10.27 -5.69 14.49
CA ASP A 843 -9.04 -5.11 15.06
C ASP A 843 -8.53 -6.08 16.13
N PHE A 844 -7.56 -6.93 15.76
CA PHE A 844 -6.87 -7.80 16.70
C PHE A 844 -5.48 -7.20 16.96
N SER A 845 -5.29 -6.67 18.16
CA SER A 845 -4.15 -5.81 18.48
C SER A 845 -3.61 -6.07 19.88
N ILE A 846 -2.35 -5.70 20.10
CA ILE A 846 -1.82 -5.49 21.45
C ILE A 846 -1.86 -4.00 21.80
N ARG A 847 -2.24 -3.68 23.04
CA ARG A 847 -2.32 -2.32 23.59
C ARG A 847 -1.73 -2.28 25.00
N THR A 848 -0.78 -1.36 25.23
CA THR A 848 -0.07 -1.23 26.51
C THR A 848 -0.36 0.15 27.12
N PRO A 849 -1.43 0.30 27.91
CA PRO A 849 -1.87 1.60 28.41
C PRO A 849 -1.04 2.06 29.63
N CYS A 850 -0.39 3.21 29.52
CA CYS A 850 0.44 3.79 30.58
C CYS A 850 -0.42 4.65 31.54
N THR A 851 -1.25 3.99 32.36
CA THR A 851 -1.98 4.68 33.44
C THR A 851 -1.05 5.09 34.59
N PRO A 852 -1.43 6.05 35.46
CA PRO A 852 -0.58 6.48 36.58
C PRO A 852 -0.27 5.34 37.57
N ALA A 853 -1.23 4.49 37.89
CA ALA A 853 -1.03 3.34 38.77
C ALA A 853 -0.05 2.31 38.18
N ARG A 854 -0.17 2.02 36.87
CA ARG A 854 0.79 1.17 36.15
C ARG A 854 2.19 1.81 36.14
N TRP A 855 2.27 3.13 35.99
CA TRP A 855 3.55 3.84 36.00
C TRP A 855 4.27 3.69 37.34
N GLU A 856 3.58 3.89 38.47
CA GLU A 856 4.16 3.70 39.81
C GLU A 856 4.66 2.26 40.03
N ASP A 857 3.89 1.27 39.55
CA ASP A 857 4.23 -0.15 39.61
C ASP A 857 5.53 -0.49 38.84
N TYR A 858 5.65 -0.05 37.59
CA TYR A 858 6.83 -0.33 36.76
C TYR A 858 8.03 0.57 37.09
N ASP A 859 7.86 1.78 37.63
CA ASP A 859 8.98 2.59 38.13
C ASP A 859 9.68 1.90 39.32
N ALA A 860 8.89 1.35 40.25
CA ALA A 860 9.42 0.57 41.37
C ALA A 860 10.12 -0.73 40.90
N GLU A 861 9.56 -1.43 39.91
CA GLU A 861 10.16 -2.64 39.34
C GLU A 861 11.49 -2.32 38.61
N MET A 862 11.50 -1.28 37.76
CA MET A 862 12.70 -0.83 37.05
C MET A 862 13.80 -0.33 38.01
N ALA A 863 13.42 0.31 39.13
CA ALA A 863 14.34 0.68 40.18
C ALA A 863 14.98 -0.54 40.88
N MET A 864 14.20 -1.59 41.17
CA MET A 864 14.73 -2.81 41.78
C MET A 864 15.61 -3.62 40.80
N ALA A 865 15.21 -3.73 39.53
CA ALA A 865 16.02 -4.35 38.49
C ALA A 865 17.37 -3.62 38.33
N TRP A 866 17.36 -2.28 38.36
CA TRP A 866 18.57 -1.47 38.33
C TRP A 866 19.47 -1.65 39.56
N GLU A 867 18.90 -1.66 40.77
CA GLU A 867 19.66 -1.90 42.00
C GLU A 867 20.27 -3.31 42.01
N THR A 868 19.53 -4.30 41.50
CA THR A 868 19.98 -5.70 41.36
C THR A 868 21.13 -5.82 40.38
N LEU A 869 21.05 -5.21 39.19
CA LEU A 869 22.15 -5.13 38.24
C LEU A 869 23.39 -4.43 38.83
N CYS A 870 23.18 -3.31 39.53
CA CYS A 870 24.27 -2.60 40.20
C CYS A 870 24.94 -3.46 41.28
N LYS A 871 24.18 -4.23 42.07
CA LYS A 871 24.71 -5.23 43.03
C LYS A 871 25.49 -6.34 42.32
N ALA A 872 24.94 -6.91 41.25
CA ALA A 872 25.56 -8.03 40.51
C ALA A 872 26.92 -7.66 39.91
N TYR A 873 27.05 -6.46 39.33
CA TYR A 873 28.32 -6.01 38.74
C TYR A 873 29.25 -5.30 39.74
N CYS A 874 28.74 -4.47 40.67
CA CYS A 874 29.59 -3.82 41.68
C CYS A 874 29.90 -4.72 42.90
N GLY A 875 29.36 -5.93 42.93
CA GLY A 875 29.77 -7.05 43.79
C GLY A 875 31.13 -7.62 43.40
N GLU A 876 31.34 -8.92 43.58
CA GLU A 876 32.64 -9.56 43.40
C GLU A 876 33.13 -9.50 41.94
N ASN A 877 32.19 -9.52 40.98
CA ASN A 877 32.41 -9.51 39.54
C ASN A 877 32.93 -8.20 38.93
N TYR A 878 33.18 -7.17 39.75
CA TYR A 878 33.49 -5.82 39.27
C TYR A 878 34.75 -5.78 38.39
N GLY A 879 34.56 -5.50 37.10
CA GLY A 879 35.65 -5.47 36.12
C GLY A 879 36.23 -6.85 35.79
N SER A 880 35.51 -7.93 36.10
CA SER A 880 35.87 -9.28 35.69
C SER A 880 35.90 -9.42 34.16
N THR A 881 36.74 -10.32 33.68
CA THR A 881 36.78 -10.81 32.30
C THR A 881 36.45 -12.31 32.20
N ASP A 882 36.12 -12.94 33.32
CA ASP A 882 35.56 -14.29 33.34
C ASP A 882 34.11 -14.25 32.87
N PHE A 883 33.77 -15.11 31.90
CA PHE A 883 32.45 -15.14 31.29
C PHE A 883 31.42 -15.81 32.20
N ASP A 884 31.82 -16.76 33.03
CA ASP A 884 30.90 -17.53 33.87
C ASP A 884 30.51 -16.70 35.10
N ALA A 885 31.48 -16.06 35.78
CA ALA A 885 31.21 -15.08 36.83
C ALA A 885 30.28 -13.92 36.40
N LEU A 886 30.25 -13.57 35.10
CA LEU A 886 29.39 -12.52 34.56
C LEU A 886 27.95 -12.98 34.20
N GLU A 887 27.58 -14.25 34.41
CA GLU A 887 26.23 -14.73 34.07
C GLU A 887 25.12 -13.97 34.81
N ASN A 888 25.22 -13.85 36.13
CA ASN A 888 24.30 -13.06 36.96
C ASN A 888 24.18 -11.57 36.52
N VAL A 889 25.18 -11.04 35.81
CA VAL A 889 25.15 -9.67 35.27
C VAL A 889 24.39 -9.62 33.95
N ARG A 890 24.56 -10.61 33.07
CA ARG A 890 23.79 -10.73 31.83
C ARG A 890 22.30 -10.96 32.11
N ASP A 891 22.00 -11.89 33.02
CA ASP A 891 20.63 -12.23 33.42
C ASP A 891 19.92 -11.00 34.02
N ALA A 892 20.61 -10.20 34.84
CA ALA A 892 20.07 -8.94 35.38
C ALA A 892 19.82 -7.86 34.32
N ILE A 893 20.67 -7.75 33.28
CA ILE A 893 20.44 -6.86 32.13
C ILE A 893 19.20 -7.32 31.35
N LEU A 894 19.03 -8.63 31.15
CA LEU A 894 17.87 -9.19 30.44
C LEU A 894 16.57 -8.99 31.24
N ARG A 895 16.56 -9.24 32.56
CA ARG A 895 15.39 -8.95 33.41
C ARG A 895 15.01 -7.46 33.39
N MET A 896 15.98 -6.54 33.40
CA MET A 896 15.71 -5.10 33.25
C MET A 896 15.12 -4.76 31.86
N THR A 897 15.54 -5.49 30.82
CA THR A 897 15.04 -5.33 29.44
C THR A 897 13.60 -5.85 29.30
N TYR A 898 13.29 -6.99 29.94
CA TYR A 898 11.95 -7.57 30.02
C TYR A 898 10.92 -6.59 30.61
N TYR A 899 11.22 -6.00 31.76
CA TYR A 899 10.32 -5.05 32.41
C TYR A 899 10.14 -3.76 31.59
N TRP A 900 11.18 -3.28 30.91
CA TRP A 900 11.05 -2.14 30.00
C TRP A 900 10.08 -2.41 28.84
N TYR A 901 10.16 -3.59 28.21
CA TYR A 901 9.26 -3.97 27.11
C TYR A 901 7.82 -4.29 27.57
N ASN A 902 7.60 -4.62 28.84
CA ASN A 902 6.24 -4.72 29.39
C ASN A 902 5.71 -3.39 29.97
N PHE A 903 6.60 -2.43 30.26
CA PHE A 903 6.24 -1.06 30.65
C PHE A 903 5.80 -0.21 29.44
N MET A 904 6.55 -0.25 28.33
CA MET A 904 6.36 0.58 27.12
C MET A 904 6.14 2.10 27.40
N PRO A 905 6.97 2.77 28.22
CA PRO A 905 6.66 4.11 28.77
C PRO A 905 6.83 5.29 27.80
N LEU A 906 7.06 5.04 26.51
CA LEU A 906 7.21 6.05 25.47
C LEU A 906 6.06 5.96 24.46
N SER A 907 5.62 7.11 23.95
CA SER A 907 4.59 7.21 22.90
C SER A 907 4.90 6.39 21.65
N ARG A 908 6.19 6.32 21.29
CA ARG A 908 6.79 5.49 20.23
C ARG A 908 8.23 5.16 20.60
N GLY A 909 8.80 4.13 19.97
CA GLY A 909 10.25 3.86 20.01
C GLY A 909 10.75 3.04 21.19
N SER A 910 9.90 2.67 22.15
CA SER A 910 10.24 1.83 23.32
C SER A 910 11.05 0.57 22.96
N ALA A 911 10.65 -0.15 21.91
CA ALA A 911 11.36 -1.34 21.40
C ALA A 911 12.84 -1.03 21.05
N ALA A 912 13.09 0.00 20.25
CA ALA A 912 14.44 0.40 19.87
C ALA A 912 15.26 0.91 21.06
N VAL A 913 14.64 1.67 21.97
CA VAL A 913 15.29 2.19 23.18
C VAL A 913 15.72 1.07 24.13
N GLY A 914 14.89 0.05 24.33
CA GLY A 914 15.22 -1.10 25.18
C GLY A 914 16.44 -1.85 24.66
N LEU A 915 16.47 -2.15 23.35
CA LEU A 915 17.58 -2.88 22.73
C LEU A 915 18.89 -2.06 22.74
N VAL A 916 18.81 -0.74 22.56
CA VAL A 916 19.94 0.19 22.69
C VAL A 916 20.50 0.20 24.12
N VAL A 917 19.64 0.25 25.14
CA VAL A 917 20.08 0.23 26.54
C VAL A 917 20.67 -1.13 26.91
N MET A 918 20.06 -2.24 26.47
CA MET A 918 20.60 -3.60 26.63
C MET A 918 22.04 -3.69 26.10
N LEU A 919 22.28 -3.24 24.86
CA LEU A 919 23.62 -3.20 24.26
C LEU A 919 24.58 -2.28 25.03
N GLY A 920 24.13 -1.10 25.45
CA GLY A 920 24.94 -0.14 26.22
C GLY A 920 25.34 -0.66 27.61
N LEU A 921 24.48 -1.41 28.29
CA LEU A 921 24.76 -2.04 29.58
C LEU A 921 25.70 -3.24 29.46
N LEU A 922 25.55 -4.06 28.40
CA LEU A 922 26.50 -5.12 28.08
C LEU A 922 27.89 -4.55 27.81
N LEU A 923 27.98 -3.48 26.99
CA LEU A 923 29.23 -2.75 26.74
C LEU A 923 29.83 -2.18 28.04
N ALA A 924 29.03 -1.57 28.92
CA ALA A 924 29.47 -1.07 30.23
C ALA A 924 30.13 -2.17 31.09
N ALA A 925 29.63 -3.40 30.99
CA ALA A 925 30.11 -4.60 31.66
C ALA A 925 31.25 -5.33 30.90
N ASN A 926 31.80 -4.71 29.85
CA ASN A 926 32.85 -5.25 28.96
C ASN A 926 32.42 -6.45 28.09
N MET A 927 31.12 -6.58 27.78
CA MET A 927 30.59 -7.63 26.89
C MET A 927 30.07 -6.99 25.60
N GLU A 928 30.69 -7.31 24.47
CA GLU A 928 30.24 -6.88 23.15
C GLU A 928 29.40 -8.00 22.49
N PHE A 929 28.19 -7.67 22.06
CA PHE A 929 27.40 -8.54 21.20
C PHE A 929 27.97 -8.51 19.77
N THR A 930 28.59 -9.60 19.33
CA THR A 930 29.28 -9.65 18.02
C THR A 930 28.41 -10.14 16.87
N GLY A 931 27.31 -10.84 17.14
CA GLY A 931 26.36 -11.35 16.14
C GLY A 931 25.34 -10.32 15.62
N SER A 932 24.24 -10.88 15.08
CA SER A 932 23.02 -10.22 14.61
C SER A 932 21.79 -10.84 15.28
N LEU A 933 20.64 -10.19 15.22
CA LEU A 933 19.38 -10.78 15.70
C LEU A 933 18.99 -12.00 14.83
N PRO A 934 18.35 -13.04 15.38
CA PRO A 934 17.84 -14.16 14.60
C PRO A 934 16.73 -13.74 13.61
N GLN A 935 16.65 -14.43 12.47
CA GLN A 935 15.60 -14.23 11.49
C GLN A 935 14.21 -14.46 12.09
N GLY A 936 13.28 -13.53 11.85
CA GLY A 936 11.90 -13.59 12.36
C GLY A 936 11.71 -13.20 13.83
N LEU A 937 12.79 -13.08 14.62
CA LEU A 937 12.69 -12.81 16.06
C LEU A 937 12.56 -11.30 16.35
N GLN A 938 11.56 -10.93 17.15
CA GLN A 938 11.36 -9.58 17.67
C GLN A 938 11.51 -9.60 19.21
N VAL A 939 12.57 -8.98 19.76
CA VAL A 939 12.93 -9.11 21.19
C VAL A 939 11.91 -8.44 22.11
N ASP A 940 11.23 -7.38 21.64
CA ASP A 940 10.11 -6.76 22.35
C ASP A 940 8.89 -7.70 22.43
N TRP A 941 8.60 -8.45 21.36
CA TRP A 941 7.54 -9.46 21.37
C TRP A 941 7.89 -10.69 22.22
N GLU A 942 9.16 -11.09 22.29
CA GLU A 942 9.62 -12.10 23.25
C GLU A 942 9.34 -11.70 24.70
N ALA A 943 9.43 -10.41 25.06
CA ALA A 943 9.10 -9.97 26.41
C ALA A 943 7.59 -9.82 26.63
N ILE A 944 6.84 -9.33 25.64
CA ILE A 944 5.38 -9.11 25.73
C ILE A 944 4.60 -10.43 25.81
N LEU A 945 5.08 -11.48 25.13
CA LEU A 945 4.40 -12.78 25.03
C LEU A 945 4.97 -13.87 25.96
N ASN A 946 5.88 -13.51 26.87
CA ASN A 946 6.30 -14.36 27.99
C ASN A 946 5.81 -13.76 29.31
N LEU A 947 5.07 -14.53 30.11
CA LEU A 947 4.45 -14.07 31.37
C LEU A 947 5.43 -14.00 32.55
N ASP A 948 6.61 -14.59 32.38
CA ASP A 948 7.65 -14.71 33.40
C ASP A 948 9.01 -14.19 32.88
N PRO A 949 9.76 -13.40 33.68
CA PRO A 949 11.03 -12.83 33.26
C PRO A 949 12.10 -13.87 32.93
N ASP A 950 12.12 -15.03 33.58
CA ASP A 950 13.18 -16.03 33.36
C ASP A 950 12.92 -16.84 32.09
N SER A 951 11.65 -17.03 31.72
CA SER A 951 11.29 -17.57 30.39
C SER A 951 11.76 -16.64 29.25
N PHE A 952 11.74 -15.32 29.46
CA PHE A 952 12.34 -14.36 28.52
C PHE A 952 13.87 -14.42 28.54
N VAL A 953 14.50 -14.52 29.73
CA VAL A 953 15.96 -14.67 29.86
C VAL A 953 16.43 -15.87 29.05
N ASP A 954 15.83 -17.05 29.23
CA ASP A 954 16.23 -18.27 28.51
C ASP A 954 15.99 -18.18 26.99
N SER A 955 14.86 -17.58 26.56
CA SER A 955 14.59 -17.31 25.14
C SER A 955 15.70 -16.47 24.49
N VAL A 956 16.12 -15.37 25.14
CA VAL A 956 17.16 -14.48 24.61
C VAL A 956 18.58 -15.05 24.77
N LYS A 957 18.85 -15.72 25.89
CA LYS A 957 20.12 -16.39 26.23
C LYS A 957 20.59 -17.34 25.12
N SER A 958 19.65 -18.08 24.52
CA SER A 958 19.89 -19.05 23.46
C SER A 958 20.72 -18.54 22.27
N TRP A 959 20.49 -17.30 21.82
CA TRP A 959 21.18 -16.68 20.68
C TRP A 959 22.14 -15.55 21.10
N LEU A 960 21.84 -14.86 22.19
CA LEU A 960 22.65 -13.74 22.66
C LEU A 960 23.98 -14.22 23.24
N TYR A 961 23.99 -15.21 24.15
CA TYR A 961 25.20 -15.55 24.91
C TYR A 961 26.31 -16.17 24.05
N PRO A 962 26.03 -17.08 23.09
CA PRO A 962 27.03 -17.56 22.12
C PRO A 962 27.64 -16.43 21.25
N SER A 963 26.95 -15.30 21.14
CA SER A 963 27.36 -14.13 20.35
C SER A 963 28.07 -13.05 21.16
N LEU A 964 28.07 -13.12 22.50
CA LEU A 964 28.76 -12.18 23.38
C LEU A 964 30.25 -12.51 23.49
N LYS A 965 31.11 -11.48 23.44
CA LYS A 965 32.55 -11.61 23.66
C LYS A 965 33.02 -10.57 24.66
N VAL A 966 33.98 -10.93 25.52
CA VAL A 966 34.59 -9.96 26.44
C VAL A 966 35.49 -9.02 25.65
N ASN A 967 35.16 -7.72 25.64
CA ASN A 967 35.91 -6.69 24.95
C ASN A 967 35.97 -5.39 25.77
N THR A 968 37.16 -4.79 25.84
CA THR A 968 37.45 -3.55 26.55
C THR A 968 37.82 -2.38 25.63
N SER A 969 37.99 -2.59 24.32
CA SER A 969 38.47 -1.56 23.38
C SER A 969 37.51 -0.39 23.19
N TRP A 970 36.24 -0.54 23.58
CA TRP A 970 35.28 0.56 23.62
C TRP A 970 35.70 1.68 24.59
N LYS A 971 36.59 1.40 25.55
CA LYS A 971 37.16 2.39 26.48
C LYS A 971 38.18 3.32 25.83
N ASP A 972 38.73 2.92 24.68
CA ASP A 972 39.64 3.72 23.86
C ASP A 972 38.86 4.64 22.89
N TYR A 973 37.53 4.49 22.79
CA TYR A 973 36.69 5.39 22.02
C TYR A 973 36.62 6.77 22.69
N PRO A 974 36.65 7.88 21.90
CA PRO A 974 36.41 9.21 22.43
C PRO A 974 35.09 9.32 23.21
N ASP A 975 35.08 10.14 24.26
CA ASP A 975 33.85 10.42 25.02
C ASP A 975 32.82 11.09 24.09
N VAL A 976 31.62 10.49 24.00
CA VAL A 976 30.59 10.88 23.01
C VAL A 976 30.12 12.31 23.24
N ALA A 977 29.87 12.66 24.50
CA ALA A 977 29.33 13.96 24.90
C ALA A 977 30.30 15.12 24.68
N SER A 978 31.60 14.91 24.77
CA SER A 978 32.62 15.93 24.45
C SER A 978 32.97 15.95 22.96
N THR A 979 32.88 14.82 22.26
CA THR A 979 33.14 14.73 20.80
C THR A 979 32.02 15.36 19.97
N PHE A 980 30.77 15.24 20.42
CA PHE A 980 29.58 15.83 19.81
C PHE A 980 28.85 16.75 20.81
N SER A 981 29.58 17.75 21.31
CA SER A 981 29.13 18.60 22.41
C SER A 981 27.85 19.38 22.14
N THR A 982 27.58 19.83 20.91
CA THR A 982 26.37 20.60 20.58
C THR A 982 25.32 19.78 19.81
N THR A 983 24.05 20.14 19.98
CA THR A 983 22.91 19.62 19.20
C THR A 983 23.20 19.62 17.69
N GLY A 984 23.78 20.70 17.18
CA GLY A 984 24.16 20.83 15.77
C GLY A 984 25.28 19.87 15.33
N SER A 985 26.23 19.57 16.22
CA SER A 985 27.28 18.56 15.95
C SER A 985 26.72 17.13 15.94
N VAL A 986 25.71 16.85 16.76
CA VAL A 986 24.96 15.57 16.75
C VAL A 986 24.16 15.43 15.45
N VAL A 987 23.40 16.45 15.05
CA VAL A 987 22.66 16.46 13.77
C VAL A 987 23.61 16.26 12.59
N ALA A 988 24.79 16.90 12.60
CA ALA A 988 25.82 16.69 11.59
C ALA A 988 26.35 15.25 11.56
N ALA A 989 26.66 14.66 12.73
CA ALA A 989 27.14 13.28 12.84
C ALA A 989 26.10 12.24 12.37
N LEU A 990 24.82 12.45 12.69
CA LEU A 990 23.70 11.65 12.18
C LEU A 990 23.41 11.88 10.68
N SER A 991 24.08 12.84 10.04
CA SER A 991 23.88 13.22 8.63
C SER A 991 25.16 13.13 7.76
N SER A 992 26.23 12.51 8.26
CA SER A 992 27.48 12.30 7.52
C SER A 992 27.44 11.00 6.73
N SER A 993 27.36 11.12 5.41
CA SER A 993 27.67 10.04 4.47
C SER A 993 29.18 9.80 4.39
N ASP A 994 29.58 8.66 3.85
CA ASP A 994 30.95 8.44 3.34
C ASP A 994 31.05 8.81 1.83
N ASP A 995 29.91 9.21 1.23
CA ASP A 995 29.74 9.85 -0.09
C ASP A 995 30.42 11.23 -0.18
#